data_AF-A0AAD4J1Z3-F1
#
_entry.id   AF-A0AAD4J1Z3-F1
#
_cell.length_a   1.000
_cell.length_b   1.000
_cell.length_c   1.000
_cell.angle_alpha   90.00
_cell.angle_beta   90.00
_cell.angle_gamma   90.00
#
_symmetry.space_group_name_H-M   'P 1'
#
loop_
_entity.id
_entity.type
_entity.pdbx_description
1 polymer ?
#
loop_
_entity_poly.entity_id
_entity_poly.type
_entity_poly.pdbx_seq_one_letter_code
_entity_poly.pdbx_strand_id
1 'polypeptide(L)'
;MLMNFKKFKKIRETSAITHRLSALHSCSCSDYIGYNYFHELFFARIVAISHFFSSCSAKNRSHASDSASKSDILDDRKRYFSGIVESVSKEKSLDYNSNSWGGEKCNLVGFDESDGSEEAEVGKSEEDSDDEDFRVLSSFDRNRERSQASRRIEVDENDLRHPLVREISRLIDRRATWTPKLESELKRLLRSLKPSQLCAVLRVQSDERVALSFFYWADKQWRYRHDPVVYHEMLRILSKTKLCQGAKRVLRLMVKRKIELWPEDFGCVMVSFSRAGHVSKSLQVLNLMQRAGVELGSSVCNTAVNVLVEGKRLEKALRFSERMKVVGIEPNVVTYNCLVKGYCERNQVDDAIKLIEEMPQRGCDPDKVSYYTVMGILCKEKRIDELRGLMVKMLEESKLQPDQVTYNTLIHMLCKFGHGDEALEFLRESEERGFHIDKVGHTAVVNCFCQEGRMDSAKDIIEEMLLKGCSPDVVTYTAVLNGFCRVGMVDQAKKLLQQMYKHGCKPNCVSYTALLNGLCQGGNSSEAREMMNMSEGWWTPNSVTYSVILHGFRREGKLCEACDIVMEMIGKGFYPSPVDINLMIQSLCRVGRTEQARKLMEECLKKGCAVNVVNYTSVIHGFCQNDDLDSALSVFDDMYLNNKHPDAVTFTAVVDALGRKGRIDKATEMIKKMLHRGLLPTPVTYRSIIHHFCQHKRIDDLLKVMDKLLPRQSFKTAYNAIIEKLCCFGHLDEAYKLLGRVLKTASKIDADTCHILMRNFLKNDNPVGSYRVACRMFNRNLVPELKLCEEVSKKLISQQKLEEADKLMLRFVEHGHAPPKSRQAVLHSSNGSP
;
A
#
# COMPACT_ATOMS: atom_id res chain seq x y z
N MET A 1 22.85 65.12 -14.41
CA MET A 1 21.42 64.75 -14.34
C MET A 1 21.27 63.24 -14.31
N LEU A 2 20.85 62.72 -13.15
CA LEU A 2 20.07 61.50 -12.89
C LEU A 2 20.12 60.34 -13.92
N MET A 3 21.19 59.53 -13.94
CA MET A 3 21.10 58.14 -14.43
C MET A 3 22.26 57.22 -13.98
N ASN A 4 22.79 57.33 -12.75
CA ASN A 4 23.82 56.37 -12.28
C ASN A 4 23.68 55.85 -10.84
N PHE A 5 22.55 56.09 -10.15
CA PHE A 5 22.38 55.65 -8.75
C PHE A 5 21.56 54.37 -8.51
N LYS A 6 20.99 53.73 -9.55
CA LYS A 6 20.17 52.50 -9.39
C LYS A 6 20.90 51.16 -9.62
N LYS A 7 22.14 51.16 -10.11
CA LYS A 7 22.89 49.90 -10.39
C LYS A 7 23.72 49.37 -9.21
N PHE A 8 24.03 50.18 -8.21
CA PHE A 8 24.87 49.77 -7.07
C PHE A 8 24.10 49.11 -5.90
N LYS A 9 22.77 49.21 -5.85
CA LYS A 9 21.98 48.61 -4.76
C LYS A 9 21.71 47.11 -4.95
N LYS A 10 21.80 46.59 -6.18
CA LYS A 10 21.49 45.18 -6.52
C LYS A 10 22.67 44.20 -6.38
N ILE A 11 23.89 44.71 -6.19
CA ILE A 11 25.11 43.88 -6.04
C ILE A 11 25.43 43.59 -4.56
N ARG A 12 24.93 44.42 -3.62
CA ARG A 12 25.10 44.15 -2.18
C ARG A 12 24.20 43.01 -1.67
N GLU A 13 23.02 42.83 -2.24
CA GLU A 13 22.07 41.75 -1.84
C GLU A 13 22.54 40.35 -2.27
N THR A 14 23.28 40.21 -3.36
CA THR A 14 23.83 38.92 -3.80
C THR A 14 25.07 38.48 -3.01
N SER A 15 25.81 39.42 -2.42
CA SER A 15 26.94 39.11 -1.51
C SER A 15 26.48 38.63 -0.12
N ALA A 16 25.29 39.06 0.34
CA ALA A 16 24.72 38.63 1.62
C ALA A 16 24.19 37.17 1.57
N ILE A 17 23.80 36.69 0.39
CA ILE A 17 23.32 35.31 0.18
C ILE A 17 24.50 34.32 0.11
N THR A 18 25.65 34.74 -0.41
CA THR A 18 26.87 33.92 -0.47
C THR A 18 27.53 33.77 0.90
N HIS A 19 27.49 34.81 1.75
CA HIS A 19 28.00 34.74 3.13
C HIS A 19 27.12 33.92 4.09
N ARG A 20 25.84 33.69 3.76
CA ARG A 20 24.95 32.78 4.51
C ARG A 20 25.06 31.31 4.07
N LEU A 21 25.57 31.04 2.87
CA LEU A 21 25.79 29.68 2.36
C LEU A 21 27.13 29.07 2.81
N SER A 22 28.12 29.88 3.15
CA SER A 22 29.40 29.38 3.72
C SER A 22 29.27 28.88 5.17
N ALA A 23 28.22 29.29 5.89
CA ALA A 23 27.96 28.85 7.27
C ALA A 23 27.25 27.47 7.38
N LEU A 24 26.85 26.86 6.26
CA LEU A 24 26.18 25.55 6.22
C LEU A 24 27.12 24.37 5.99
N HIS A 25 28.44 24.61 5.87
CA HIS A 25 29.43 23.57 5.56
C HIS A 25 30.20 23.01 6.77
N SER A 26 29.79 23.37 8.00
CA SER A 26 30.36 22.82 9.24
C SER A 26 29.27 22.23 10.15
N CYS A 27 28.66 21.12 9.74
CA CYS A 27 27.96 20.22 10.67
C CYS A 27 28.24 18.78 10.22
N SER A 28 28.89 18.06 11.12
CA SER A 28 29.35 16.68 11.02
C SER A 28 28.17 15.70 10.92
N CYS A 29 28.45 14.58 10.24
CA CYS A 29 27.57 13.44 10.06
C CYS A 29 27.29 12.72 11.38
N SER A 30 26.02 12.40 11.65
CA SER A 30 25.58 11.14 12.27
C SER A 30 24.12 10.87 11.91
N ASP A 31 23.74 9.61 11.96
CA ASP A 31 22.75 8.93 11.12
C ASP A 31 21.26 9.05 11.50
N TYR A 32 20.42 8.78 10.48
CA TYR A 32 19.03 8.25 10.46
C TYR A 32 17.88 8.99 11.19
N ILE A 33 16.99 9.60 10.39
CA ILE A 33 15.52 9.37 10.29
C ILE A 33 14.91 10.49 9.41
N GLY A 34 14.17 10.13 8.35
CA GLY A 34 13.24 11.06 7.66
C GLY A 34 13.40 11.17 6.15
N TYR A 35 13.14 10.09 5.42
CA TYR A 35 12.84 10.12 3.99
C TYR A 35 11.57 10.98 3.74
N ASN A 36 11.76 12.24 3.37
CA ASN A 36 10.85 13.05 2.52
C ASN A 36 11.32 14.50 2.28
N TYR A 37 12.46 14.94 2.82
CA TYR A 37 12.90 16.34 2.69
C TYR A 37 13.75 16.68 1.45
N PHE A 38 14.18 15.70 0.65
CA PHE A 38 15.10 15.96 -0.47
C PHE A 38 14.41 16.39 -1.78
N HIS A 39 13.09 16.24 -1.89
CA HIS A 39 12.37 16.47 -3.15
C HIS A 39 12.00 17.95 -3.40
N GLU A 40 11.82 18.76 -2.36
CA GLU A 40 11.37 20.16 -2.52
C GLU A 40 12.49 21.17 -2.78
N LEU A 41 13.69 20.96 -2.22
CA LEU A 41 14.85 21.86 -2.45
C LEU A 41 15.41 21.78 -3.88
N PHE A 42 15.11 20.70 -4.62
CA PHE A 42 15.59 20.51 -5.99
C PHE A 42 14.73 21.24 -7.03
N PHE A 43 13.43 21.41 -6.79
CA PHE A 43 12.51 22.11 -7.69
C PHE A 43 12.72 23.63 -7.68
N ALA A 44 13.05 24.23 -6.52
CA ALA A 44 13.35 25.66 -6.41
C ALA A 44 14.61 26.09 -7.21
N ARG A 45 15.60 25.18 -7.35
CA ARG A 45 16.80 25.42 -8.17
C ARG A 45 16.55 25.35 -9.69
N ILE A 46 15.52 24.62 -10.14
CA ILE A 46 15.23 24.42 -11.57
C ILE A 46 14.43 25.60 -12.14
N VAL A 47 13.52 26.19 -11.38
CA VAL A 47 12.73 27.35 -11.81
C VAL A 47 13.59 28.61 -11.95
N ALA A 48 14.61 28.78 -11.10
CA ALA A 48 15.54 29.91 -11.19
C ALA A 48 16.49 29.86 -12.41
N ILE A 49 16.84 28.66 -12.91
CA ILE A 49 17.73 28.49 -14.06
C ILE A 49 16.95 28.58 -15.39
N SER A 50 15.69 28.12 -15.40
CA SER A 50 14.79 28.24 -16.56
C SER A 50 14.50 29.70 -16.93
N HIS A 51 14.31 30.57 -15.93
CA HIS A 51 14.10 32.01 -16.15
C HIS A 51 15.35 32.74 -16.67
N PHE A 52 16.54 32.24 -16.37
CA PHE A 52 17.81 32.83 -16.83
C PHE A 52 18.08 32.53 -18.32
N PHE A 53 17.79 31.30 -18.77
CA PHE A 53 17.96 30.92 -20.20
C PHE A 53 16.87 31.49 -21.12
N SER A 54 15.65 31.70 -20.62
CA SER A 54 14.58 32.36 -21.39
C SER A 54 14.87 33.84 -21.68
N SER A 55 15.65 34.52 -20.83
CA SER A 55 16.01 35.93 -21.04
C SER A 55 17.17 36.11 -22.04
N CYS A 56 18.09 35.14 -22.13
CA CYS A 56 19.17 35.14 -23.12
C CYS A 56 18.70 34.77 -24.54
N SER A 57 17.65 33.95 -24.68
CA SER A 57 17.12 33.57 -26.00
C SER A 57 16.37 34.70 -26.72
N ALA A 58 15.94 35.76 -26.02
CA ALA A 58 15.17 36.86 -26.61
C ALA A 58 16.04 38.01 -27.16
N LYS A 59 17.36 38.02 -26.92
CA LYS A 59 18.28 39.09 -27.36
C LYS A 59 19.15 38.74 -28.57
N ASN A 60 19.14 37.51 -29.07
CA ASN A 60 19.94 37.09 -30.24
C ASN A 60 19.15 37.01 -31.56
N ARG A 61 18.01 37.71 -31.69
CA ARG A 61 17.19 37.73 -32.92
C ARG A 61 17.15 39.07 -33.68
N SER A 62 18.01 40.04 -33.36
CA SER A 62 18.16 41.25 -34.18
C SER A 62 19.64 41.47 -34.51
N HIS A 63 19.96 41.29 -35.79
CA HIS A 63 21.24 41.53 -36.51
C HIS A 63 21.87 40.27 -37.09
N ALA A 64 21.30 39.83 -38.21
CA ALA A 64 22.02 39.10 -39.25
C ALA A 64 21.52 39.60 -40.60
N SER A 65 22.25 40.55 -41.18
CA SER A 65 22.25 40.82 -42.62
C SER A 65 23.71 40.94 -43.06
N ASP A 66 23.97 40.24 -44.16
CA ASP A 66 25.07 40.37 -45.11
C ASP A 66 26.43 39.69 -44.89
N SER A 67 26.91 39.28 -46.06
CA SER A 67 27.85 38.24 -46.44
C SER A 67 29.32 38.65 -46.46
N ALA A 68 30.15 37.59 -46.52
CA ALA A 68 31.46 37.50 -47.19
C ALA A 68 32.73 37.83 -46.38
N SER A 69 33.42 36.78 -45.91
CA SER A 69 34.74 36.37 -46.45
C SER A 69 35.27 35.14 -45.69
N LYS A 70 35.84 34.21 -46.47
CA LYS A 70 36.60 33.03 -46.05
C LYS A 70 38.00 33.45 -45.56
N SER A 71 38.72 32.47 -45.02
CA SER A 71 40.18 32.40 -44.77
C SER A 71 40.70 33.19 -43.58
N ASP A 72 40.65 32.56 -42.42
CA ASP A 72 41.79 32.21 -41.57
C ASP A 72 41.23 31.48 -40.34
N ILE A 73 42.05 30.77 -39.56
CA ILE A 73 41.66 29.89 -38.43
C ILE A 73 41.24 28.46 -38.84
N LEU A 74 41.90 27.91 -39.87
CA LEU A 74 41.85 26.47 -40.19
C LEU A 74 43.21 25.76 -40.02
N ASP A 75 44.21 26.40 -39.40
CA ASP A 75 45.58 25.85 -39.31
C ASP A 75 46.07 25.48 -37.88
N ASP A 76 45.35 25.85 -36.81
CA ASP A 76 45.80 25.53 -35.44
C ASP A 76 45.22 24.24 -34.82
N ARG A 77 44.33 23.53 -35.53
CA ARG A 77 43.75 22.25 -35.03
C ARG A 77 44.42 20.98 -35.56
N LYS A 78 45.35 21.08 -36.51
CA LYS A 78 46.05 19.92 -37.08
C LYS A 78 47.39 19.57 -36.41
N ARG A 79 47.93 20.42 -35.52
CA ARG A 79 49.21 20.15 -34.81
C ARG A 79 49.07 19.52 -33.42
N TYR A 80 47.87 19.44 -32.85
CA TYR A 80 47.65 18.82 -31.53
C TYR A 80 47.26 17.33 -31.58
N PHE A 81 46.94 16.79 -32.77
CA PHE A 81 46.46 15.41 -32.94
C PHE A 81 47.48 14.44 -33.57
N SER A 82 48.73 14.86 -33.84
CA SER A 82 49.78 13.97 -34.35
C SER A 82 50.74 13.43 -33.27
N GLY A 83 50.50 13.69 -31.98
CA GLY A 83 51.41 13.32 -30.89
C GLY A 83 50.94 12.18 -29.96
N ILE A 84 49.77 11.58 -30.19
CA ILE A 84 49.17 10.56 -29.29
C ILE A 84 48.92 9.21 -30.00
N VAL A 85 49.47 9.03 -31.22
CA VAL A 85 49.29 7.79 -32.00
C VAL A 85 50.53 6.87 -31.98
N GLU A 86 51.61 7.21 -31.28
CA GLU A 86 52.87 6.44 -31.32
C GLU A 86 53.33 5.77 -30.02
N SER A 87 52.51 5.70 -28.96
CA SER A 87 52.98 5.17 -27.66
C SER A 87 52.17 4.03 -27.03
N VAL A 88 51.25 3.37 -27.73
CA VAL A 88 50.55 2.16 -27.18
C VAL A 88 50.45 1.01 -28.21
N SER A 89 51.52 0.83 -28.99
CA SER A 89 51.75 -0.35 -29.83
C SER A 89 53.04 -1.05 -29.36
N LYS A 90 52.93 -1.77 -28.24
CA LYS A 90 53.86 -2.74 -27.59
C LYS A 90 53.32 -2.83 -26.14
N GLU A 91 52.72 -3.89 -25.63
CA GLU A 91 53.08 -5.31 -25.68
C GLU A 91 51.81 -6.18 -25.60
N LYS A 92 51.74 -7.21 -26.46
CA LYS A 92 50.95 -8.43 -26.27
C LYS A 92 51.95 -9.53 -25.93
N SER A 93 51.68 -10.34 -24.92
CA SER A 93 51.84 -11.82 -24.93
C SER A 93 51.73 -12.37 -23.52
N LEU A 94 50.88 -13.39 -23.34
CA LEU A 94 51.18 -14.66 -22.65
C LEU A 94 49.89 -15.48 -22.54
N ASP A 95 49.74 -16.33 -23.56
CA ASP A 95 49.30 -17.72 -23.54
C ASP A 95 48.01 -18.12 -22.80
N TYR A 96 46.96 -18.28 -23.61
CA TYR A 96 45.90 -19.25 -23.40
C TYR A 96 46.49 -20.67 -23.56
N ASN A 97 46.52 -21.44 -22.48
CA ASN A 97 46.66 -22.88 -22.57
C ASN A 97 45.28 -23.52 -22.43
N SER A 98 44.85 -24.15 -23.52
CA SER A 98 43.63 -24.93 -23.66
C SER A 98 43.67 -26.17 -22.77
N ASN A 99 42.65 -26.35 -21.93
CA ASN A 99 42.24 -27.68 -21.52
C ASN A 99 40.77 -27.90 -21.91
N SER A 100 40.63 -28.73 -22.93
CA SER A 100 39.39 -29.30 -23.45
C SER A 100 38.67 -30.09 -22.37
N TRP A 101 37.46 -29.67 -21.98
CA TRP A 101 36.53 -30.52 -21.25
C TRP A 101 35.20 -30.57 -22.01
N GLY A 102 34.80 -31.81 -22.32
CA GLY A 102 33.77 -32.21 -23.27
C GLY A 102 32.39 -31.66 -22.96
N GLY A 103 31.63 -31.43 -24.04
CA GLY A 103 30.28 -30.92 -23.99
C GLY A 103 29.26 -31.98 -23.58
N GLU A 104 28.44 -31.62 -22.60
CA GLU A 104 27.03 -32.04 -22.56
C GLU A 104 26.17 -30.81 -22.85
N LYS A 105 25.27 -30.93 -23.82
CA LYS A 105 24.30 -29.88 -24.15
C LYS A 105 23.31 -29.75 -22.99
N CYS A 106 23.30 -28.63 -22.28
CA CYS A 106 22.19 -28.28 -21.38
C CYS A 106 20.89 -28.12 -22.19
N ASN A 107 20.06 -29.17 -22.22
CA ASN A 107 18.73 -29.15 -22.84
C ASN A 107 17.70 -28.61 -21.83
N LEU A 108 17.38 -27.33 -21.92
CA LEU A 108 16.27 -26.69 -21.18
C LEU A 108 15.03 -26.50 -22.10
N VAL A 109 14.64 -27.54 -22.83
CA VAL A 109 13.52 -27.49 -23.79
C VAL A 109 12.14 -27.54 -23.10
N GLY A 110 12.05 -27.93 -21.82
CA GLY A 110 10.80 -27.96 -21.06
C GLY A 110 10.41 -26.63 -20.38
N PHE A 111 10.66 -25.50 -21.03
CA PHE A 111 10.58 -24.17 -20.39
C PHE A 111 9.52 -23.24 -21.00
N ASP A 112 8.80 -23.68 -22.04
CA ASP A 112 7.95 -22.83 -22.89
C ASP A 112 6.42 -23.11 -22.82
N GLU A 113 5.92 -24.04 -22.01
CA GLU A 113 4.47 -24.35 -21.99
C GLU A 113 3.85 -24.29 -20.59
N SER A 114 3.64 -23.08 -20.03
CA SER A 114 2.56 -22.84 -19.02
C SER A 114 2.52 -21.40 -18.45
N ASP A 115 2.73 -20.33 -19.22
CA ASP A 115 2.56 -18.96 -18.63
C ASP A 115 2.11 -17.93 -19.66
N GLY A 116 1.16 -18.35 -20.50
CA GLY A 116 0.55 -17.55 -21.54
C GLY A 116 -0.79 -16.91 -21.17
N SER A 117 -1.17 -16.79 -19.89
CA SER A 117 -2.33 -16.01 -19.44
C SER A 117 -2.51 -16.19 -17.93
N GLU A 118 -2.62 -15.10 -17.17
CA GLU A 118 -3.57 -14.93 -16.04
C GLU A 118 -3.14 -13.77 -15.12
N GLU A 119 -3.64 -12.58 -15.43
CA GLU A 119 -4.10 -11.65 -14.39
C GLU A 119 -5.60 -11.93 -14.17
N ALA A 120 -5.92 -13.01 -13.46
CA ALA A 120 -7.18 -13.21 -12.71
C ALA A 120 -7.35 -14.69 -12.31
N GLU A 121 -6.77 -15.11 -11.18
CA GLU A 121 -7.42 -16.14 -10.38
C GLU A 121 -7.50 -15.67 -8.93
N VAL A 122 -8.71 -15.23 -8.57
CA VAL A 122 -9.18 -15.12 -7.20
C VAL A 122 -9.72 -16.49 -6.82
N GLY A 123 -9.11 -17.10 -5.79
CA GLY A 123 -9.73 -18.12 -4.96
C GLY A 123 -9.99 -19.48 -5.60
N LYS A 124 -8.95 -20.33 -5.65
CA LYS A 124 -9.12 -21.78 -5.51
C LYS A 124 -8.12 -22.28 -4.46
N SER A 125 -8.64 -23.02 -3.50
CA SER A 125 -7.87 -23.85 -2.58
C SER A 125 -7.23 -24.97 -3.39
N GLU A 126 -5.93 -24.87 -3.66
CA GLU A 126 -5.16 -25.99 -4.17
C GLU A 126 -4.93 -26.99 -3.04
N GLU A 127 -5.43 -28.21 -3.21
CA GLU A 127 -5.12 -29.35 -2.37
C GLU A 127 -3.62 -29.71 -2.56
N ASP A 128 -2.87 -29.67 -1.47
CA ASP A 128 -1.45 -29.96 -1.39
C ASP A 128 -1.15 -31.44 -1.76
N SER A 129 -0.62 -31.69 -2.96
CA SER A 129 0.04 -32.96 -3.33
C SER A 129 1.48 -32.93 -2.80
N ASP A 130 1.69 -33.50 -1.61
CA ASP A 130 2.89 -33.31 -0.78
C ASP A 130 4.21 -33.93 -1.28
N ASP A 131 4.21 -34.80 -2.30
CA ASP A 131 5.38 -35.61 -2.66
C ASP A 131 6.22 -35.13 -3.87
N GLU A 132 5.69 -34.25 -4.73
CA GLU A 132 6.42 -33.81 -5.94
C GLU A 132 7.41 -32.66 -5.68
N ASP A 133 7.21 -31.85 -4.64
CA ASP A 133 8.03 -30.66 -4.37
C ASP A 133 9.45 -30.98 -3.83
N PHE A 134 9.71 -32.21 -3.39
CA PHE A 134 10.94 -32.57 -2.66
C PHE A 134 11.80 -33.68 -3.30
N ARG A 135 11.46 -34.15 -4.51
CA ARG A 135 12.23 -35.20 -5.22
C ARG A 135 13.70 -34.82 -5.50
N VAL A 136 14.01 -33.52 -5.52
CA VAL A 136 15.35 -32.93 -5.78
C VAL A 136 16.45 -33.52 -4.89
N LEU A 137 16.15 -33.78 -3.61
CA LEU A 137 17.15 -34.23 -2.65
C LEU A 137 17.53 -35.71 -2.81
N SER A 138 16.75 -36.51 -3.54
CA SER A 138 16.94 -37.97 -3.61
C SER A 138 17.96 -38.46 -4.65
N SER A 139 18.49 -37.58 -5.52
CA SER A 139 19.22 -37.99 -6.73
C SER A 139 20.64 -37.43 -6.88
N PHE A 140 21.30 -37.01 -5.78
CA PHE A 140 22.67 -36.49 -5.85
C PHE A 140 23.69 -37.60 -5.53
N ASP A 141 24.49 -37.97 -6.52
CA ASP A 141 25.60 -38.92 -6.36
C ASP A 141 26.93 -38.17 -6.14
N ARG A 142 27.74 -38.67 -5.21
CA ARG A 142 28.98 -38.04 -4.75
C ARG A 142 30.09 -38.23 -5.79
N ASN A 143 30.80 -37.16 -6.15
CA ASN A 143 32.27 -37.10 -6.17
C ASN A 143 32.76 -35.80 -6.83
N ARG A 144 33.21 -34.82 -6.02
CA ARG A 144 34.37 -33.96 -6.31
C ARG A 144 34.72 -33.06 -5.13
N GLU A 145 35.99 -33.07 -4.76
CA GLU A 145 36.52 -32.30 -3.65
C GLU A 145 36.60 -30.79 -3.93
N ARG A 146 36.14 -30.06 -2.91
CA ARG A 146 36.42 -28.69 -2.47
C ARG A 146 37.51 -27.91 -3.21
N SER A 147 37.11 -26.74 -3.72
CA SER A 147 37.67 -25.44 -3.32
C SER A 147 36.90 -24.30 -3.99
N GLN A 148 36.18 -23.49 -3.22
CA GLN A 148 35.69 -22.21 -3.71
C GLN A 148 35.92 -21.13 -2.65
N ALA A 149 36.93 -20.30 -2.94
CA ALA A 149 37.15 -19.04 -2.25
C ALA A 149 36.07 -18.04 -2.68
N SER A 150 35.24 -17.61 -1.73
CA SER A 150 34.26 -16.55 -1.91
C SER A 150 34.94 -15.22 -2.23
N ARG A 151 35.05 -14.86 -3.52
CA ARG A 151 35.37 -13.47 -3.91
C ARG A 151 34.14 -12.60 -3.69
N ARG A 152 33.98 -12.07 -2.46
CA ARG A 152 33.11 -10.91 -2.20
C ARG A 152 33.64 -9.74 -3.02
N ILE A 153 32.85 -9.27 -3.97
CA ILE A 153 33.18 -8.05 -4.73
C ILE A 153 32.73 -6.86 -3.88
N GLU A 154 33.66 -6.29 -3.13
CA GLU A 154 33.49 -4.97 -2.52
C GLU A 154 33.51 -3.92 -3.63
N VAL A 155 32.39 -3.21 -3.81
CA VAL A 155 32.31 -2.07 -4.72
C VAL A 155 32.87 -0.87 -3.96
N ASP A 156 33.97 -0.30 -4.44
CA ASP A 156 34.66 0.85 -3.85
C ASP A 156 33.70 2.05 -3.69
N GLU A 157 33.63 2.67 -2.51
CA GLU A 157 32.78 3.85 -2.23
C GLU A 157 33.07 5.03 -3.19
N ASN A 158 34.27 5.04 -3.78
CA ASN A 158 34.68 6.03 -4.78
C ASN A 158 33.81 5.98 -6.07
N ASP A 159 33.28 4.81 -6.43
CA ASP A 159 32.46 4.66 -7.65
C ASP A 159 31.05 5.25 -7.51
N LEU A 160 30.48 5.29 -6.30
CA LEU A 160 29.18 5.93 -6.00
C LEU A 160 29.23 7.47 -6.16
N ARG A 161 30.42 8.06 -5.99
CA ARG A 161 30.64 9.51 -6.09
C ARG A 161 31.00 9.96 -7.52
N HIS A 162 31.14 9.02 -8.46
CA HIS A 162 31.60 9.31 -9.80
C HIS A 162 30.62 10.26 -10.56
N PRO A 163 31.11 11.31 -11.23
CA PRO A 163 30.26 12.29 -11.92
C PRO A 163 29.29 11.67 -12.94
N LEU A 164 29.72 10.65 -13.67
CA LEU A 164 28.90 9.94 -14.65
C LEU A 164 27.74 9.15 -14.00
N VAL A 165 27.96 8.54 -12.83
CA VAL A 165 26.91 7.80 -12.10
C VAL A 165 25.84 8.76 -11.61
N ARG A 166 26.24 9.94 -11.11
CA ARG A 166 25.33 11.01 -10.71
C ARG A 166 24.58 11.63 -11.89
N GLU A 167 25.23 11.80 -13.04
CA GLU A 167 24.60 12.35 -14.23
C GLU A 167 23.55 11.39 -14.80
N ILE A 168 23.87 10.10 -14.91
CA ILE A 168 22.93 9.07 -15.38
C ILE A 168 21.75 8.93 -14.42
N SER A 169 22.01 8.86 -13.11
CA SER A 169 20.94 8.75 -12.11
C SER A 169 20.01 9.98 -12.14
N ARG A 170 20.58 11.20 -12.25
CA ARG A 170 19.77 12.42 -12.44
C ARG A 170 18.94 12.42 -13.72
N LEU A 171 19.44 11.86 -14.81
CA LEU A 171 18.70 11.78 -16.08
C LEU A 171 17.54 10.79 -15.98
N ILE A 172 17.72 9.69 -15.25
CA ILE A 172 16.70 8.68 -14.99
C ILE A 172 15.63 9.23 -14.03
N ASP A 173 16.03 9.80 -12.89
CA ASP A 173 15.10 10.35 -11.89
C ASP A 173 14.28 11.54 -12.39
N ARG A 174 14.83 12.35 -13.32
CA ARG A 174 14.13 13.54 -13.87
C ARG A 174 12.99 13.21 -14.82
N ARG A 175 12.90 11.99 -15.36
CA ARG A 175 11.88 11.64 -16.37
C ARG A 175 11.09 10.41 -15.94
N ALA A 176 9.87 10.65 -15.46
CA ALA A 176 8.93 9.60 -15.06
C ALA A 176 8.50 8.67 -16.22
N THR A 177 8.81 8.99 -17.49
CA THR A 177 8.48 8.17 -18.67
C THR A 177 9.71 7.90 -19.53
N TRP A 178 9.90 6.63 -19.92
CA TRP A 178 10.97 6.18 -20.82
C TRP A 178 10.73 6.75 -22.22
N THR A 179 11.43 7.82 -22.59
CA THR A 179 11.25 8.52 -23.88
C THR A 179 12.42 8.27 -24.83
N PRO A 180 12.21 8.24 -26.16
CA PRO A 180 13.28 8.00 -27.15
C PRO A 180 14.45 8.99 -27.05
N LYS A 181 14.18 10.23 -26.61
CA LYS A 181 15.21 11.25 -26.36
C LYS A 181 16.12 10.90 -25.18
N LEU A 182 15.55 10.37 -24.09
CA LEU A 182 16.30 9.89 -22.93
C LEU A 182 17.22 8.73 -23.34
N GLU A 183 16.72 7.79 -24.15
CA GLU A 183 17.52 6.68 -24.66
C GLU A 183 18.72 7.17 -25.50
N SER A 184 18.57 8.23 -26.29
CA SER A 184 19.67 8.77 -27.09
C SER A 184 20.80 9.39 -26.24
N GLU A 185 20.44 10.09 -25.16
CA GLU A 185 21.40 10.68 -24.21
C GLU A 185 22.11 9.59 -23.41
N LEU A 186 21.37 8.58 -22.96
CA LEU A 186 21.91 7.42 -22.24
C LEU A 186 22.85 6.58 -23.13
N LYS A 187 22.57 6.42 -24.44
CA LYS A 187 23.45 5.66 -25.36
C LYS A 187 24.85 6.25 -25.45
N ARG A 188 24.96 7.58 -25.39
CA ARG A 188 26.25 8.28 -25.44
C ARG A 188 27.07 7.99 -24.18
N LEU A 189 26.42 7.96 -23.02
CA LEU A 189 27.04 7.75 -21.71
C LEU A 189 27.34 6.27 -21.41
N LEU A 190 26.55 5.34 -21.97
CA LEU A 190 26.73 3.89 -21.79
C LEU A 190 28.08 3.39 -22.32
N ARG A 191 28.60 4.01 -23.39
CA ARG A 191 29.87 3.61 -24.02
C ARG A 191 31.10 3.92 -23.16
N SER A 192 30.97 4.79 -22.16
CA SER A 192 32.06 5.20 -21.26
C SER A 192 31.96 4.58 -19.86
N LEU A 193 30.94 3.77 -19.58
CA LEU A 193 30.70 3.22 -18.25
C LEU A 193 31.49 1.94 -18.01
N LYS A 194 32.19 1.89 -16.88
CA LYS A 194 32.76 0.64 -16.34
C LYS A 194 31.67 -0.23 -15.69
N PRO A 195 31.82 -1.56 -15.62
CA PRO A 195 30.88 -2.45 -14.95
C PRO A 195 30.59 -2.08 -13.48
N SER A 196 31.61 -1.69 -12.71
CA SER A 196 31.44 -1.25 -11.31
C SER A 196 30.58 0.01 -11.18
N GLN A 197 30.74 0.96 -12.11
CA GLN A 197 29.96 2.19 -12.20
C GLN A 197 28.52 1.92 -12.62
N LEU A 198 28.28 0.93 -13.47
CA LEU A 198 26.93 0.52 -13.83
C LEU A 198 26.21 -0.13 -12.65
N CYS A 199 26.89 -1.00 -11.89
CA CYS A 199 26.37 -1.53 -10.62
C CYS A 199 26.03 -0.40 -9.63
N ALA A 200 26.87 0.64 -9.54
CA ALA A 200 26.59 1.82 -8.72
C ALA A 200 25.35 2.59 -9.22
N VAL A 201 25.16 2.76 -10.54
CA VAL A 201 23.94 3.37 -11.11
C VAL A 201 22.69 2.58 -10.71
N LEU A 202 22.74 1.24 -10.77
CA LEU A 202 21.60 0.39 -10.41
C LEU A 202 21.25 0.48 -8.92
N ARG A 203 22.24 0.58 -8.02
CA ARG A 203 22.03 0.72 -6.57
C ARG A 203 21.49 2.09 -6.15
N VAL A 204 21.82 3.15 -6.89
CA VAL A 204 21.44 4.53 -6.57
C VAL A 204 20.00 4.85 -6.96
N GLN A 205 19.38 4.05 -7.84
CA GLN A 205 18.00 4.32 -8.26
C GLN A 205 17.02 4.20 -7.10
N SER A 206 16.08 5.13 -7.05
CA SER A 206 15.02 5.19 -6.03
C SER A 206 13.92 4.17 -6.24
N ASP A 207 13.68 3.73 -7.48
CA ASP A 207 12.70 2.72 -7.87
C ASP A 207 13.39 1.54 -8.60
N GLU A 208 13.22 0.33 -8.08
CA GLU A 208 13.86 -0.86 -8.62
C GLU A 208 13.25 -1.31 -9.95
N ARG A 209 12.01 -0.89 -10.30
CA ARG A 209 11.42 -1.12 -11.63
C ARG A 209 12.13 -0.31 -12.71
N VAL A 210 12.53 0.91 -12.36
CA VAL A 210 13.29 1.80 -13.22
C VAL A 210 14.71 1.25 -13.42
N ALA A 211 15.34 0.75 -12.36
CA ALA A 211 16.61 0.04 -12.44
C ALA A 211 16.53 -1.20 -13.36
N LEU A 212 15.47 -2.00 -13.23
CA LEU A 212 15.24 -3.17 -14.08
C LEU A 212 15.00 -2.80 -15.55
N SER A 213 14.26 -1.71 -15.79
CA SER A 213 14.02 -1.19 -17.15
C SER A 213 15.32 -0.67 -17.78
N PHE A 214 16.15 0.03 -17.01
CA PHE A 214 17.49 0.47 -17.42
C PHE A 214 18.37 -0.71 -17.79
N PHE A 215 18.39 -1.75 -16.96
CA PHE A 215 19.16 -2.96 -17.19
C PHE A 215 18.76 -3.67 -18.49
N TYR A 216 17.46 -3.89 -18.73
CA TYR A 216 16.99 -4.49 -19.98
C TYR A 216 17.28 -3.61 -21.20
N TRP A 217 17.15 -2.29 -21.04
CA TRP A 217 17.45 -1.36 -22.12
C TRP A 217 18.94 -1.37 -22.47
N ALA A 218 19.83 -1.36 -21.47
CA ALA A 218 21.28 -1.45 -21.66
C ALA A 218 21.66 -2.79 -22.32
N ASP A 219 21.01 -3.89 -21.92
CA ASP A 219 21.24 -5.24 -22.45
C ASP A 219 20.91 -5.38 -23.95
N LYS A 220 20.04 -4.51 -24.46
CA LYS A 220 19.58 -4.48 -25.86
C LYS A 220 20.45 -3.61 -26.78
N GLN A 221 21.44 -2.89 -26.27
CA GLN A 221 22.21 -1.95 -27.09
C GLN A 221 23.24 -2.68 -27.98
N TRP A 222 23.29 -2.29 -29.26
CA TRP A 222 24.24 -2.84 -30.24
C TRP A 222 25.68 -2.57 -29.78
N ARG A 223 26.47 -3.64 -29.63
CA ARG A 223 27.87 -3.69 -29.12
C ARG A 223 28.07 -3.47 -27.61
N TYR A 224 27.01 -3.46 -26.81
CA TYR A 224 27.14 -3.47 -25.35
C TYR A 224 26.66 -4.81 -24.80
N ARG A 225 27.43 -5.40 -23.89
CA ARG A 225 27.04 -6.56 -23.11
C ARG A 225 27.36 -6.29 -21.66
N HIS A 226 26.41 -6.61 -20.79
CA HIS A 226 26.64 -6.58 -19.35
C HIS A 226 27.74 -7.57 -18.99
N ASP A 227 28.64 -7.11 -18.14
CA ASP A 227 29.57 -7.98 -17.45
C ASP A 227 28.81 -8.91 -16.49
N PRO A 228 29.24 -10.16 -16.26
CA PRO A 228 28.62 -11.08 -15.31
C PRO A 228 28.30 -10.45 -13.94
N VAL A 229 29.18 -9.57 -13.43
CA VAL A 229 29.01 -8.89 -12.14
C VAL A 229 27.72 -8.06 -12.08
N VAL A 230 27.29 -7.48 -13.20
CA VAL A 230 26.05 -6.68 -13.28
C VAL A 230 24.81 -7.55 -13.13
N TYR A 231 24.84 -8.78 -13.65
CA TYR A 231 23.70 -9.71 -13.51
C TYR A 231 23.51 -10.15 -12.07
N HIS A 232 24.60 -10.55 -11.40
CA HIS A 232 24.57 -10.92 -9.98
C HIS A 232 24.10 -9.74 -9.11
N GLU A 233 24.55 -8.53 -9.41
CA GLU A 233 24.13 -7.34 -8.67
C GLU A 233 22.65 -6.99 -8.90
N MET A 234 22.17 -7.13 -10.14
CA MET A 234 20.74 -6.96 -10.44
C MET A 234 19.89 -7.99 -9.70
N LEU A 235 20.31 -9.26 -9.63
CA LEU A 235 19.60 -10.28 -8.84
C LEU A 235 19.59 -9.95 -7.34
N ARG A 236 20.69 -9.42 -6.78
CA ARG A 236 20.72 -8.94 -5.39
C ARG A 236 19.77 -7.78 -5.15
N ILE A 237 19.71 -6.80 -6.05
CA ILE A 237 18.75 -5.68 -5.97
C ILE A 237 17.32 -6.23 -6.01
N LEU A 238 17.01 -7.08 -7.00
CA LEU A 238 15.67 -7.66 -7.15
C LEU A 238 15.28 -8.56 -5.98
N SER A 239 16.23 -9.22 -5.31
CA SER A 239 15.97 -10.03 -4.12
C SER A 239 15.28 -9.20 -3.03
N LYS A 240 15.66 -7.93 -2.87
CA LYS A 240 15.09 -6.98 -1.89
C LYS A 240 13.67 -6.52 -2.23
N THR A 241 13.19 -6.84 -3.42
CA THR A 241 11.91 -6.37 -3.96
C THR A 241 10.89 -7.50 -4.10
N LYS A 242 9.64 -7.15 -4.42
CA LYS A 242 8.58 -8.10 -4.77
C LYS A 242 8.52 -8.45 -6.27
N LEU A 243 9.51 -8.01 -7.07
CA LEU A 243 9.54 -8.15 -8.53
C LEU A 243 10.07 -9.54 -8.98
N CYS A 244 9.42 -10.61 -8.52
CA CYS A 244 9.85 -11.99 -8.76
C CYS A 244 9.96 -12.39 -10.24
N GLN A 245 9.04 -11.91 -11.10
CA GLN A 245 9.09 -12.17 -12.55
C GLN A 245 10.30 -11.50 -13.21
N GLY A 246 10.70 -10.33 -12.71
CA GLY A 246 11.92 -9.65 -13.12
C GLY A 246 13.16 -10.49 -12.80
N ALA A 247 13.24 -11.02 -11.57
CA ALA A 247 14.35 -11.85 -11.13
C ALA A 247 14.46 -13.16 -11.92
N LYS A 248 13.33 -13.86 -12.12
CA LYS A 248 13.26 -15.08 -12.97
C LYS A 248 13.76 -14.80 -14.38
N ARG A 249 13.38 -13.64 -14.97
CA ARG A 249 13.80 -13.26 -16.33
C ARG A 249 15.28 -12.91 -16.42
N VAL A 250 15.87 -12.27 -15.40
CA VAL A 250 17.32 -12.02 -15.35
C VAL A 250 18.08 -13.35 -15.27
N LEU A 251 17.64 -14.29 -14.44
CA LEU A 251 18.23 -15.64 -14.35
C LEU A 251 18.16 -16.37 -15.71
N ARG A 252 17.02 -16.29 -16.41
CA ARG A 252 16.86 -16.83 -17.77
C ARG A 252 17.84 -16.22 -18.77
N LEU A 253 18.11 -14.91 -18.67
CA LEU A 253 19.08 -14.24 -19.53
C LEU A 253 20.52 -14.69 -19.25
N MET A 254 20.87 -14.94 -17.99
CA MET A 254 22.18 -15.50 -17.62
C MET A 254 22.40 -16.88 -18.22
N VAL A 255 21.41 -17.78 -18.09
CA VAL A 255 21.43 -19.12 -18.71
C VAL A 255 21.59 -19.02 -20.23
N LYS A 256 20.75 -18.20 -20.90
CA LYS A 256 20.81 -18.02 -22.36
C LYS A 256 22.15 -17.50 -22.85
N ARG A 257 22.83 -16.69 -22.04
CA ARG A 257 24.13 -16.09 -22.35
C ARG A 257 25.32 -16.92 -21.89
N LYS A 258 25.09 -18.11 -21.31
CA LYS A 258 26.12 -19.01 -20.77
C LYS A 258 27.02 -18.33 -19.73
N ILE A 259 26.43 -17.49 -18.89
CA ILE A 259 27.11 -16.90 -17.73
C ILE A 259 27.14 -17.96 -16.63
N GLU A 260 28.25 -18.07 -15.89
CA GLU A 260 28.37 -18.95 -14.74
C GLU A 260 27.33 -18.57 -13.68
N LEU A 261 26.55 -19.55 -13.22
CA LEU A 261 25.51 -19.36 -12.22
C LEU A 261 26.03 -19.85 -10.88
N TRP A 262 25.90 -19.02 -9.85
CA TRP A 262 26.25 -19.43 -8.50
C TRP A 262 25.00 -19.81 -7.72
N PRO A 263 25.10 -20.71 -6.72
CA PRO A 263 23.97 -21.06 -5.87
C PRO A 263 23.26 -19.83 -5.29
N GLU A 264 24.00 -18.77 -4.93
CA GLU A 264 23.48 -17.51 -4.39
C GLU A 264 22.52 -16.78 -5.34
N ASP A 265 22.68 -16.94 -6.67
CA ASP A 265 21.81 -16.31 -7.67
C ASP A 265 20.40 -16.93 -7.62
N PHE A 266 20.33 -18.26 -7.48
CA PHE A 266 19.07 -18.97 -7.26
C PHE A 266 18.45 -18.58 -5.92
N GLY A 267 19.26 -18.46 -4.86
CA GLY A 267 18.80 -17.96 -3.56
C GLY A 267 18.17 -16.56 -3.64
N CYS A 268 18.78 -15.62 -4.37
CA CYS A 268 18.23 -14.28 -4.59
C CYS A 268 16.84 -14.32 -5.27
N VAL A 269 16.69 -15.19 -6.27
CA VAL A 269 15.41 -15.39 -6.97
C VAL A 269 14.38 -16.00 -6.02
N MET A 270 14.75 -17.02 -5.25
CA MET A 270 13.87 -17.64 -4.25
C MET A 270 13.32 -16.63 -3.23
N VAL A 271 14.18 -15.75 -2.71
CA VAL A 271 13.77 -14.68 -1.77
C VAL A 271 12.79 -13.70 -2.43
N SER A 272 13.01 -13.33 -3.71
CA SER A 272 12.08 -12.44 -4.42
C SER A 272 10.69 -13.07 -4.61
N PHE A 273 10.60 -14.39 -4.84
CA PHE A 273 9.34 -15.13 -4.90
C PHE A 273 8.67 -15.23 -3.53
N SER A 274 9.45 -15.46 -2.46
CA SER A 274 8.95 -15.47 -1.07
C SER A 274 8.30 -14.14 -0.71
N ARG A 275 8.99 -13.01 -0.96
CA ARG A 275 8.49 -11.65 -0.67
C ARG A 275 7.24 -11.27 -1.47
N ALA A 276 7.06 -11.87 -2.64
CA ALA A 276 5.84 -11.74 -3.44
C ALA A 276 4.68 -12.62 -2.94
N GLY A 277 4.92 -13.52 -1.98
CA GLY A 277 3.93 -14.44 -1.41
C GLY A 277 3.81 -15.78 -2.15
N HIS A 278 4.68 -16.07 -3.13
CA HIS A 278 4.62 -17.28 -3.95
C HIS A 278 5.63 -18.33 -3.48
N VAL A 279 5.35 -18.99 -2.35
CA VAL A 279 6.24 -19.96 -1.70
C VAL A 279 6.50 -21.20 -2.57
N SER A 280 5.45 -21.79 -3.18
CA SER A 280 5.61 -22.98 -4.03
C SER A 280 6.48 -22.71 -5.27
N LYS A 281 6.24 -21.58 -5.96
CA LYS A 281 7.06 -21.14 -7.11
C LYS A 281 8.51 -20.85 -6.72
N SER A 282 8.76 -20.45 -5.46
CA SER A 282 10.11 -20.28 -4.93
C SER A 282 10.84 -21.62 -4.81
N LEU A 283 10.20 -22.66 -4.29
CA LEU A 283 10.81 -24.00 -4.18
C LEU A 283 11.06 -24.64 -5.55
N GLN A 284 10.21 -24.37 -6.54
CA GLN A 284 10.44 -24.80 -7.93
C GLN A 284 11.75 -24.25 -8.52
N VAL A 285 12.32 -23.18 -7.97
CA VAL A 285 13.65 -22.68 -8.38
C VAL A 285 14.76 -23.68 -8.05
N LEU A 286 14.59 -24.53 -7.03
CA LEU A 286 15.53 -25.63 -6.73
C LEU A 286 15.52 -26.68 -7.85
N ASN A 287 14.35 -26.98 -8.44
CA ASN A 287 14.26 -27.85 -9.63
C ASN A 287 15.00 -27.22 -10.82
N LEU A 288 14.92 -25.90 -10.98
CA LEU A 288 15.62 -25.18 -12.03
C LEU A 288 17.15 -25.19 -11.82
N MET A 289 17.59 -25.11 -10.57
CA MET A 289 19.01 -25.21 -10.20
C MET A 289 19.58 -26.59 -10.52
N GLN A 290 18.83 -27.66 -10.20
CA GLN A 290 19.21 -29.03 -10.55
C GLN A 290 19.30 -29.23 -12.07
N ARG A 291 18.32 -28.74 -12.84
CA ARG A 291 18.35 -28.81 -14.32
C ARG A 291 19.48 -27.98 -14.94
N ALA A 292 19.95 -26.96 -14.24
CA ALA A 292 21.10 -26.15 -14.65
C ALA A 292 22.45 -26.81 -14.27
N GLY A 293 22.44 -27.93 -13.56
CA GLY A 293 23.65 -28.66 -13.16
C GLY A 293 24.44 -28.00 -12.03
N VAL A 294 23.81 -27.11 -11.24
CA VAL A 294 24.48 -26.42 -10.12
C VAL A 294 24.23 -27.19 -8.82
N GLU A 295 25.29 -27.52 -8.09
CA GLU A 295 25.22 -28.26 -6.83
C GLU A 295 24.56 -27.46 -5.70
N LEU A 296 23.80 -28.15 -4.85
CA LEU A 296 23.15 -27.55 -3.68
C LEU A 296 24.20 -27.10 -2.65
N GLY A 297 24.34 -25.78 -2.49
CA GLY A 297 25.12 -25.18 -1.42
C GLY A 297 24.33 -25.05 -0.11
N SER A 298 25.03 -25.00 1.02
CA SER A 298 24.43 -24.75 2.34
C SER A 298 23.69 -23.40 2.41
N SER A 299 24.16 -22.39 1.67
CA SER A 299 23.53 -21.07 1.57
C SER A 299 22.12 -21.12 0.95
N VAL A 300 21.92 -21.93 -0.10
CA VAL A 300 20.64 -22.06 -0.81
C VAL A 300 19.66 -22.91 -0.01
N CYS A 301 20.12 -24.00 0.61
CA CYS A 301 19.29 -24.78 1.52
C CYS A 301 18.79 -23.95 2.72
N ASN A 302 19.66 -23.12 3.30
CA ASN A 302 19.25 -22.17 4.35
C ASN A 302 18.23 -21.15 3.86
N THR A 303 18.42 -20.66 2.63
CA THR A 303 17.45 -19.77 1.99
C THR A 303 16.12 -20.47 1.79
N ALA A 304 16.10 -21.73 1.34
CA ALA A 304 14.88 -22.53 1.18
C ALA A 304 14.13 -22.74 2.50
N VAL A 305 14.86 -23.06 3.58
CA VAL A 305 14.31 -23.16 4.94
C VAL A 305 13.70 -21.82 5.36
N ASN A 306 14.41 -20.70 5.18
CA ASN A 306 13.90 -19.38 5.51
C ASN A 306 12.63 -19.02 4.70
N VAL A 307 12.59 -19.33 3.41
CA VAL A 307 11.41 -19.11 2.55
C VAL A 307 10.21 -19.93 3.02
N LEU A 308 10.41 -21.19 3.42
CA LEU A 308 9.34 -22.04 3.97
C LEU A 308 8.81 -21.49 5.30
N VAL A 309 9.70 -20.99 6.15
CA VAL A 309 9.35 -20.35 7.43
C VAL A 309 8.57 -19.07 7.21
N GLU A 310 9.05 -18.14 6.36
CA GLU A 310 8.34 -16.91 5.99
C GLU A 310 6.97 -17.22 5.35
N GLY A 311 6.88 -18.34 4.64
CA GLY A 311 5.65 -18.90 4.08
C GLY A 311 4.70 -19.53 5.09
N LYS A 312 5.01 -19.49 6.39
CA LYS A 312 4.27 -20.11 7.51
C LYS A 312 4.14 -21.63 7.45
N ARG A 313 4.99 -22.32 6.67
CA ARG A 313 4.99 -23.77 6.46
C ARG A 313 6.13 -24.45 7.25
N LEU A 314 6.10 -24.36 8.58
CA LEU A 314 7.17 -24.87 9.46
C LEU A 314 7.39 -26.39 9.34
N GLU A 315 6.34 -27.20 9.27
CA GLU A 315 6.47 -28.66 9.14
C GLU A 315 7.20 -29.06 7.85
N LYS A 316 6.91 -28.36 6.73
CA LYS A 316 7.63 -28.56 5.47
C LYS A 316 9.10 -28.12 5.60
N ALA A 317 9.39 -27.06 6.38
CA ALA A 317 10.76 -26.61 6.67
C ALA A 317 11.55 -27.63 7.51
N LEU A 318 10.93 -28.23 8.53
CA LEU A 318 11.55 -29.26 9.38
C LEU A 318 11.89 -30.52 8.57
N ARG A 319 10.93 -31.03 7.79
CA ARG A 319 11.16 -32.16 6.88
C ARG A 319 12.28 -31.85 5.87
N PHE A 320 12.32 -30.63 5.35
CA PHE A 320 13.40 -30.21 4.45
C PHE A 320 14.77 -30.22 5.15
N SER A 321 14.85 -29.77 6.41
CA SER A 321 16.10 -29.79 7.20
C SER A 321 16.58 -31.21 7.54
N GLU A 322 15.65 -32.15 7.74
CA GLU A 322 15.99 -33.57 7.94
C GLU A 322 16.51 -34.19 6.65
N ARG A 323 15.86 -33.92 5.52
CA ARG A 323 16.32 -34.38 4.21
C ARG A 323 17.66 -33.76 3.82
N MET A 324 17.94 -32.51 4.23
CA MET A 324 19.24 -31.86 4.06
C MET A 324 20.38 -32.69 4.69
N LYS A 325 20.15 -33.28 5.88
CA LYS A 325 21.10 -34.19 6.54
C LYS A 325 21.31 -35.49 5.74
N VAL A 326 20.24 -36.06 5.19
CA VAL A 326 20.32 -37.30 4.39
C VAL A 326 21.17 -37.10 3.13
N VAL A 327 21.13 -35.91 2.52
CA VAL A 327 21.96 -35.53 1.36
C VAL A 327 23.41 -35.22 1.75
N GLY A 328 23.72 -35.21 3.05
CA GLY A 328 25.07 -34.93 3.56
C GLY A 328 25.41 -33.45 3.64
N ILE A 329 24.41 -32.55 3.60
CA ILE A 329 24.59 -31.14 3.90
C ILE A 329 24.21 -30.95 5.37
N GLU A 330 25.18 -30.66 6.23
CA GLU A 330 24.91 -30.47 7.66
C GLU A 330 24.20 -29.12 7.90
N PRO A 331 23.03 -29.11 8.59
CA PRO A 331 22.41 -27.89 9.06
C PRO A 331 23.36 -27.12 9.97
N ASN A 332 23.49 -25.82 9.74
CA ASN A 332 24.35 -24.94 10.53
C ASN A 332 23.51 -24.04 11.44
N VAL A 333 24.19 -23.19 12.21
CA VAL A 333 23.56 -22.24 13.14
C VAL A 333 22.49 -21.39 12.43
N VAL A 334 22.72 -20.98 11.18
CA VAL A 334 21.74 -20.21 10.40
C VAL A 334 20.48 -21.03 10.08
N THR A 335 20.62 -22.32 9.74
CA THR A 335 19.49 -23.21 9.49
C THR A 335 18.61 -23.33 10.74
N TYR A 336 19.22 -23.61 11.89
CA TYR A 336 18.49 -23.74 13.15
C TYR A 336 17.91 -22.41 13.63
N ASN A 337 18.60 -21.28 13.46
CA ASN A 337 18.05 -19.95 13.75
C ASN A 337 16.79 -19.64 12.91
N CYS A 338 16.76 -20.03 11.65
CA CYS A 338 15.55 -19.93 10.82
C CYS A 338 14.41 -20.82 11.35
N LEU A 339 14.71 -22.04 11.78
CA LEU A 339 13.70 -22.95 12.36
C LEU A 339 13.19 -22.44 13.71
N VAL A 340 14.09 -21.99 14.60
CA VAL A 340 13.77 -21.32 15.87
C VAL A 340 12.84 -20.15 15.60
N LYS A 341 13.17 -19.28 14.64
CA LYS A 341 12.28 -18.18 14.19
C LYS A 341 10.92 -18.68 13.73
N GLY A 342 10.84 -19.82 13.04
CA GLY A 342 9.57 -20.40 12.60
C GLY A 342 8.70 -20.96 13.72
N TYR A 343 9.29 -21.62 14.73
CA TYR A 343 8.58 -22.01 15.96
C TYR A 343 8.04 -20.78 16.70
N CYS A 344 8.91 -19.78 16.81
CA CYS A 344 8.65 -18.44 17.33
C CYS A 344 7.47 -17.73 16.62
N GLU A 345 7.36 -17.77 15.29
CA GLU A 345 6.25 -17.19 14.54
C GLU A 345 4.91 -17.94 14.73
N ARG A 346 4.96 -19.20 15.17
CA ARG A 346 3.79 -20.01 15.56
C ARG A 346 3.47 -19.92 17.06
N ASN A 347 4.15 -19.05 17.81
CA ASN A 347 4.08 -18.95 19.28
C ASN A 347 4.39 -20.28 20.01
N GLN A 348 5.19 -21.16 19.41
CA GLN A 348 5.66 -22.41 20.04
C GLN A 348 7.03 -22.18 20.68
N VAL A 349 7.06 -21.35 21.73
CA VAL A 349 8.31 -20.89 22.34
C VAL A 349 9.06 -22.03 23.04
N ASP A 350 8.35 -22.93 23.71
CA ASP A 350 8.96 -24.04 24.44
C ASP A 350 9.70 -25.01 23.50
N ASP A 351 9.14 -25.26 22.31
CA ASP A 351 9.78 -26.08 21.28
C ASP A 351 10.97 -25.35 20.64
N ALA A 352 10.93 -24.02 20.55
CA ALA A 352 12.07 -23.21 20.13
C ALA A 352 13.23 -23.29 21.15
N ILE A 353 12.94 -23.27 22.45
CA ILE A 353 13.93 -23.43 23.52
C ILE A 353 14.55 -24.84 23.48
N LYS A 354 13.72 -25.89 23.37
CA LYS A 354 14.21 -27.26 23.20
C LYS A 354 15.12 -27.39 21.98
N LEU A 355 14.76 -26.75 20.86
CA LEU A 355 15.60 -26.80 19.67
C LEU A 355 16.98 -26.18 19.92
N ILE A 356 17.08 -25.09 20.68
CA ILE A 356 18.37 -24.49 21.09
C ILE A 356 19.16 -25.45 21.98
N GLU A 357 18.52 -26.13 22.93
CA GLU A 357 19.16 -27.12 23.81
C GLU A 357 19.68 -28.35 23.02
N GLU A 358 19.01 -28.72 21.94
CA GLU A 358 19.42 -29.81 21.07
C GLU A 358 20.52 -29.42 20.06
N MET A 359 20.80 -28.12 19.85
CA MET A 359 21.80 -27.66 18.88
C MET A 359 23.21 -28.23 19.16
N PRO A 360 23.75 -28.18 20.39
CA PRO A 360 25.08 -28.74 20.69
C PRO A 360 25.17 -30.25 20.43
N GLN A 361 24.10 -30.99 20.73
CA GLN A 361 24.01 -32.44 20.46
C GLN A 361 23.99 -32.74 18.96
N ARG A 362 23.52 -31.80 18.15
CA ARG A 362 23.44 -31.88 16.68
C ARG A 362 24.70 -31.34 15.99
N GLY A 363 25.75 -31.01 16.74
CA GLY A 363 27.07 -30.61 16.22
C GLY A 363 27.23 -29.11 15.93
N CYS A 364 26.32 -28.25 16.41
CA CYS A 364 26.43 -26.80 16.25
C CYS A 364 26.14 -26.06 17.55
N ASP A 365 27.02 -25.15 17.96
CA ASP A 365 26.76 -24.34 19.15
C ASP A 365 25.83 -23.16 18.82
N PRO A 366 24.81 -22.86 19.66
CA PRO A 366 23.94 -21.72 19.46
C PRO A 366 24.72 -20.41 19.57
N ASP A 367 24.35 -19.42 18.75
CA ASP A 367 24.94 -18.08 18.79
C ASP A 367 24.05 -17.08 19.55
N LYS A 368 24.55 -15.86 19.77
CA LYS A 368 23.75 -14.79 20.39
C LYS A 368 22.43 -14.53 19.62
N VAL A 369 22.42 -14.74 18.30
CA VAL A 369 21.23 -14.54 17.46
C VAL A 369 20.16 -15.61 17.74
N SER A 370 20.55 -16.86 18.02
CA SER A 370 19.64 -17.93 18.48
C SER A 370 18.86 -17.48 19.71
N TYR A 371 19.58 -17.02 20.73
CA TYR A 371 18.99 -16.55 21.98
C TYR A 371 18.16 -15.27 21.78
N TYR A 372 18.68 -14.26 21.08
CA TYR A 372 17.94 -13.00 20.84
C TYR A 372 16.61 -13.22 20.09
N THR A 373 16.55 -14.20 19.19
CA THR A 373 15.32 -14.53 18.45
C THR A 373 14.22 -15.01 19.38
N VAL A 374 14.56 -15.87 20.36
CA VAL A 374 13.61 -16.37 21.37
C VAL A 374 13.30 -15.28 22.41
N MET A 375 14.33 -14.60 22.92
CA MET A 375 14.19 -13.48 23.85
C MET A 375 13.25 -12.40 23.29
N GLY A 376 13.35 -12.10 21.99
CA GLY A 376 12.48 -11.13 21.34
C GLY A 376 10.99 -11.47 21.38
N ILE A 377 10.63 -12.76 21.44
CA ILE A 377 9.24 -13.20 21.57
C ILE A 377 8.82 -13.34 23.02
N LEU A 378 9.72 -13.79 23.90
CA LEU A 378 9.48 -13.73 25.34
C LEU A 378 9.20 -12.28 25.80
N CYS A 379 9.94 -11.30 25.26
CA CYS A 379 9.67 -9.87 25.44
C CYS A 379 8.33 -9.42 24.84
N LYS A 380 7.82 -10.08 23.79
CA LYS A 380 6.51 -9.77 23.21
C LYS A 380 5.35 -10.32 24.04
N GLU A 381 5.55 -11.48 24.66
CA GLU A 381 4.54 -12.20 25.46
C GLU A 381 4.59 -11.84 26.95
N LYS A 382 5.49 -10.94 27.36
CA LYS A 382 5.73 -10.56 28.76
C LYS A 382 6.16 -11.72 29.68
N ARG A 383 6.82 -12.75 29.14
CA ARG A 383 7.33 -13.92 29.91
C ARG A 383 8.74 -13.66 30.44
N ILE A 384 8.86 -12.75 31.41
CA ILE A 384 10.16 -12.23 31.88
C ILE A 384 10.93 -13.24 32.74
N ASP A 385 10.25 -14.10 33.48
CA ASP A 385 10.91 -15.14 34.28
C ASP A 385 11.65 -16.14 33.39
N GLU A 386 11.04 -16.53 32.27
CA GLU A 386 11.65 -17.41 31.28
C GLU A 386 12.75 -16.72 30.49
N LEU A 387 12.60 -15.41 30.22
CA LEU A 387 13.66 -14.59 29.64
C LEU A 387 14.91 -14.60 30.55
N ARG A 388 14.73 -14.40 31.86
CA ARG A 388 15.82 -14.46 32.84
C ARG A 388 16.42 -15.87 32.92
N GLY A 389 15.59 -16.92 32.93
CA GLY A 389 16.04 -18.30 32.85
C GLY A 389 16.89 -18.58 31.60
N LEU A 390 16.48 -18.05 30.45
CA LEU A 390 17.21 -18.19 29.19
C LEU A 390 18.55 -17.42 29.19
N MET A 391 18.62 -16.26 29.85
CA MET A 391 19.89 -15.53 30.05
C MET A 391 20.88 -16.31 30.93
N VAL A 392 20.39 -17.00 31.96
CA VAL A 392 21.23 -17.88 32.80
C VAL A 392 21.73 -19.06 31.97
N LYS A 393 20.86 -19.74 31.21
CA LYS A 393 21.28 -20.83 30.30
C LYS A 393 22.29 -20.38 29.25
N MET A 394 22.13 -19.18 28.69
CA MET A 394 23.09 -18.59 27.75
C MET A 394 24.49 -18.45 28.37
N LEU A 395 24.57 -18.11 29.66
CA LEU A 395 25.82 -17.97 30.40
C LEU A 395 26.42 -19.32 30.81
N GLU A 396 25.60 -20.23 31.34
CA GLU A 396 26.05 -21.50 31.94
C GLU A 396 26.33 -22.58 30.89
N GLU A 397 25.44 -22.78 29.92
CA GLU A 397 25.51 -23.87 28.95
C GLU A 397 26.34 -23.49 27.72
N SER A 398 26.11 -22.28 27.19
CA SER A 398 26.74 -21.79 25.95
C SER A 398 27.97 -20.90 26.17
N LYS A 399 28.29 -20.57 27.43
CA LYS A 399 29.41 -19.68 27.82
C LYS A 399 29.37 -18.31 27.13
N LEU A 400 28.20 -17.86 26.67
CA LEU A 400 28.00 -16.58 26.00
C LEU A 400 27.66 -15.52 27.06
N GLN A 401 28.57 -14.57 27.29
CA GLN A 401 28.30 -13.49 28.25
C GLN A 401 27.37 -12.42 27.66
N PRO A 402 26.34 -11.98 28.42
CA PRO A 402 25.57 -10.79 28.09
C PRO A 402 26.51 -9.58 28.04
N ASP A 403 26.58 -8.95 26.87
CA ASP A 403 27.33 -7.71 26.64
C ASP A 403 26.38 -6.50 26.62
N GLN A 404 26.94 -5.30 26.47
CA GLN A 404 26.16 -4.06 26.30
C GLN A 404 25.13 -4.18 25.15
N VAL A 405 25.47 -4.87 24.05
CA VAL A 405 24.57 -5.08 22.92
C VAL A 405 23.37 -5.95 23.31
N THR A 406 23.57 -6.96 24.16
CA THR A 406 22.51 -7.81 24.72
C THR A 406 21.50 -6.97 25.49
N TYR A 407 21.96 -6.18 26.47
CA TYR A 407 21.10 -5.33 27.30
C TYR A 407 20.39 -4.26 26.47
N ASN A 408 21.11 -3.56 25.58
CA ASN A 408 20.50 -2.57 24.69
C ASN A 408 19.39 -3.17 23.80
N THR A 409 19.61 -4.39 23.28
CA THR A 409 18.62 -5.09 22.47
C THR A 409 17.39 -5.47 23.29
N LEU A 410 17.57 -6.00 24.50
CA LEU A 410 16.47 -6.34 25.41
C LEU A 410 15.66 -5.10 25.81
N ILE A 411 16.34 -4.02 26.20
CA ILE A 411 15.69 -2.74 26.54
C ILE A 411 14.86 -2.24 25.35
N HIS A 412 15.44 -2.20 24.14
CA HIS A 412 14.70 -1.77 22.94
C HIS A 412 13.50 -2.68 22.62
N MET A 413 13.65 -3.99 22.77
CA MET A 413 12.58 -4.95 22.48
C MET A 413 11.44 -4.84 23.51
N LEU A 414 11.76 -4.74 24.80
CA LEU A 414 10.76 -4.51 25.85
C LEU A 414 10.04 -3.17 25.66
N CYS A 415 10.79 -2.10 25.34
CA CYS A 415 10.22 -0.80 25.04
C CYS A 415 9.28 -0.83 23.81
N LYS A 416 9.62 -1.63 22.80
CA LYS A 416 8.80 -1.78 21.59
C LYS A 416 7.46 -2.47 21.88
N PHE A 417 7.41 -3.35 22.87
CA PHE A 417 6.19 -4.08 23.25
C PHE A 417 5.42 -3.43 24.41
N GLY A 418 5.88 -2.29 24.94
CA GLY A 418 5.18 -1.57 26.00
C GLY A 418 5.39 -2.19 27.38
N HIS A 419 6.60 -2.66 27.67
CA HIS A 419 7.00 -3.19 28.98
C HIS A 419 8.06 -2.27 29.60
N GLY A 420 7.63 -1.04 29.94
CA GLY A 420 8.52 0.00 30.42
C GLY A 420 9.18 -0.29 31.77
N ASP A 421 8.47 -0.91 32.72
CA ASP A 421 9.01 -1.21 34.06
C ASP A 421 10.15 -2.23 33.98
N GLU A 422 9.94 -3.31 33.23
CA GLU A 422 10.96 -4.36 33.06
C GLU A 422 12.13 -3.85 32.22
N ALA A 423 11.87 -2.99 31.23
CA ALA A 423 12.93 -2.31 30.50
C ALA A 423 13.79 -1.42 31.42
N LEU A 424 13.19 -0.75 32.41
CA LEU A 424 13.90 0.06 33.39
C LEU A 424 14.70 -0.81 34.38
N GLU A 425 14.20 -1.98 34.76
CA GLU A 425 14.98 -2.95 35.55
C GLU A 425 16.23 -3.41 34.81
N PHE A 426 16.09 -3.82 33.54
CA PHE A 426 17.24 -4.24 32.72
C PHE A 426 18.23 -3.08 32.47
N LEU A 427 17.72 -1.85 32.37
CA LEU A 427 18.54 -0.64 32.30
C LEU A 427 19.39 -0.53 33.58
N ARG A 428 18.79 -0.53 34.77
CA ARG A 428 19.51 -0.44 36.05
C ARG A 428 20.51 -1.59 36.24
N GLU A 429 20.10 -2.81 35.92
CA GLU A 429 20.97 -4.01 36.02
C GLU A 429 22.23 -3.87 35.15
N SER A 430 22.09 -3.33 33.94
CA SER A 430 23.25 -3.13 33.07
C SER A 430 24.19 -2.01 33.58
N GLU A 431 23.66 -0.97 34.22
CA GLU A 431 24.48 0.05 34.88
C GLU A 431 25.22 -0.49 36.10
N GLU A 432 24.58 -1.34 36.92
CA GLU A 432 25.22 -2.00 38.07
C GLU A 432 26.38 -2.91 37.65
N ARG A 433 26.27 -3.56 36.48
CA ARG A 433 27.35 -4.36 35.88
C ARG A 433 28.45 -3.51 35.23
N GLY A 434 28.34 -2.18 35.29
CA GLY A 434 29.33 -1.24 34.76
C GLY A 434 29.21 -0.99 33.25
N PHE A 435 28.11 -1.38 32.61
CA PHE A 435 27.88 -1.03 31.21
C PHE A 435 27.34 0.39 31.09
N HIS A 436 27.94 1.18 30.19
CA HIS A 436 27.41 2.50 29.84
C HIS A 436 26.32 2.34 28.79
N ILE A 437 25.07 2.50 29.21
CA ILE A 437 23.93 2.50 28.29
C ILE A 437 23.98 3.78 27.46
N ASP A 438 23.84 3.61 26.15
CA ASP A 438 23.83 4.72 25.22
C ASP A 438 22.60 5.60 25.43
N LYS A 439 22.69 6.89 25.08
CA LYS A 439 21.56 7.82 25.12
C LYS A 439 20.27 7.22 24.49
N VAL A 440 20.45 6.40 23.45
CA VAL A 440 19.38 5.71 22.73
C VAL A 440 18.56 4.77 23.64
N GLY A 441 19.21 4.09 24.59
CA GLY A 441 18.55 3.20 25.55
C GLY A 441 17.64 3.96 26.51
N HIS A 442 18.13 5.04 27.13
CA HIS A 442 17.28 5.90 27.97
C HIS A 442 16.15 6.55 27.15
N THR A 443 16.42 7.03 25.93
CA THR A 443 15.37 7.57 25.04
C THR A 443 14.31 6.53 24.71
N ALA A 444 14.69 5.26 24.52
CA ALA A 444 13.74 4.17 24.24
C ALA A 444 12.80 3.93 25.43
N VAL A 445 13.35 3.89 26.65
CA VAL A 445 12.56 3.74 27.89
C VAL A 445 11.64 4.93 28.11
N VAL A 446 12.15 6.16 27.95
CA VAL A 446 11.33 7.38 28.02
C VAL A 446 10.18 7.34 27.02
N ASN A 447 10.44 6.96 25.76
CA ASN A 447 9.41 6.82 24.74
C ASN A 447 8.39 5.72 25.08
N CYS A 448 8.82 4.61 25.68
CA CYS A 448 7.93 3.54 26.16
C CYS A 448 6.94 4.07 27.20
N PHE A 449 7.43 4.70 28.27
CA PHE A 449 6.58 5.29 29.30
C PHE A 449 5.64 6.37 28.74
N CYS A 450 6.09 7.16 27.75
CA CYS A 450 5.24 8.12 27.06
C CYS A 450 4.13 7.47 26.23
N GLN A 451 4.37 6.29 25.64
CA GLN A 451 3.35 5.54 24.90
C GLN A 451 2.34 4.88 25.83
N GLU A 452 2.77 4.44 27.01
CA GLU A 452 1.91 3.92 28.08
C GLU A 452 1.12 5.02 28.80
N GLY A 453 1.47 6.29 28.60
CA GLY A 453 0.84 7.44 29.26
C GLY A 453 1.36 7.74 30.68
N ARG A 454 2.40 7.03 31.12
CA ARG A 454 3.05 7.21 32.44
C ARG A 454 4.07 8.34 32.41
N MET A 455 3.56 9.56 32.37
CA MET A 455 4.41 10.74 32.17
C MET A 455 5.31 11.08 33.36
N ASP A 456 4.90 10.74 34.60
CA ASP A 456 5.72 10.98 35.79
C ASP A 456 7.01 10.17 35.75
N SER A 457 6.92 8.87 35.46
CA SER A 457 8.08 7.98 35.28
C SER A 457 8.98 8.43 34.13
N ALA A 458 8.40 8.89 33.02
CA ALA A 458 9.18 9.44 31.91
C ALA A 458 9.98 10.70 32.30
N LYS A 459 9.44 11.51 33.21
CA LYS A 459 10.08 12.73 33.71
C LYS A 459 11.19 12.43 34.70
N ASP A 460 10.97 11.48 35.61
CA ASP A 460 11.99 11.00 36.56
C ASP A 460 13.23 10.50 35.83
N ILE A 461 13.04 9.78 34.71
CA ILE A 461 14.16 9.27 33.89
C ILE A 461 14.90 10.42 33.19
N ILE A 462 14.21 11.47 32.74
CA ILE A 462 14.89 12.66 32.19
C ILE A 462 15.75 13.34 33.26
N GLU A 463 15.23 13.47 34.48
CA GLU A 463 15.98 14.05 35.61
C GLU A 463 17.19 13.17 35.96
N GLU A 464 17.03 11.84 35.95
CA GLU A 464 18.11 10.88 36.12
C GLU A 464 19.18 10.99 35.03
N MET A 465 18.79 11.11 33.76
CA MET A 465 19.70 11.35 32.63
C MET A 465 20.52 12.63 32.84
N LEU A 466 19.87 13.72 33.27
CA LEU A 466 20.53 15.00 33.53
C LEU A 466 21.52 14.91 34.70
N LEU A 467 21.16 14.21 35.79
CA LEU A 467 22.04 13.98 36.95
C LEU A 467 23.28 13.15 36.57
N LYS A 468 23.11 12.19 35.66
CA LYS A 468 24.20 11.35 35.14
C LYS A 468 25.06 12.03 34.07
N GLY A 469 24.82 13.31 33.77
CA GLY A 469 25.54 14.06 32.74
C GLY A 469 25.18 13.65 31.30
N CYS A 470 24.15 12.83 31.12
CA CYS A 470 23.63 12.42 29.82
C CYS A 470 22.58 13.44 29.35
N SER A 471 23.00 14.46 28.62
CA SER A 471 22.07 15.48 28.09
C SER A 471 21.03 14.86 27.14
N PRO A 472 19.71 14.97 27.44
CA PRO A 472 18.65 14.55 26.54
C PRO A 472 18.69 15.38 25.25
N ASP A 473 18.42 14.73 24.13
CA ASP A 473 18.42 15.37 22.82
C ASP A 473 17.03 15.87 22.42
N VAL A 474 16.96 16.52 21.25
CA VAL A 474 15.70 17.03 20.68
C VAL A 474 14.67 15.91 20.50
N VAL A 475 15.11 14.69 20.15
CA VAL A 475 14.24 13.53 19.95
C VAL A 475 13.60 13.10 21.26
N THR A 476 14.38 13.01 22.34
CA THR A 476 13.92 12.65 23.68
C THR A 476 12.90 13.65 24.20
N TYR A 477 13.21 14.95 24.14
CA TYR A 477 12.26 15.99 24.54
C TYR A 477 11.00 16.00 23.68
N THR A 478 11.10 15.75 22.38
CA THR A 478 9.94 15.69 21.48
C THR A 478 9.05 14.48 21.77
N ALA A 479 9.64 13.33 22.14
CA ALA A 479 8.89 12.14 22.54
C ALA A 479 8.05 12.41 23.80
N VAL A 480 8.65 13.02 24.83
CA VAL A 480 7.94 13.39 26.06
C VAL A 480 6.90 14.47 25.83
N LEU A 481 7.24 15.48 25.02
CA LEU A 481 6.29 16.51 24.62
C LEU A 481 5.05 15.91 23.95
N ASN A 482 5.26 14.99 22.99
CA ASN A 482 4.18 14.28 22.32
C ASN A 482 3.39 13.38 23.29
N GLY A 483 4.06 12.74 24.25
CA GLY A 483 3.43 11.99 25.35
C GLY A 483 2.49 12.86 26.17
N PHE A 484 2.97 14.01 26.67
CA PHE A 484 2.13 14.97 27.42
C PHE A 484 0.94 15.46 26.60
N CYS A 485 1.14 15.71 25.30
CA CYS A 485 0.07 16.11 24.39
C CYS A 485 -1.01 15.03 24.22
N ARG A 486 -0.63 13.75 24.15
CA ARG A 486 -1.58 12.62 24.02
C ARG A 486 -2.41 12.41 25.28
N VAL A 487 -1.81 12.59 26.46
CA VAL A 487 -2.50 12.48 27.75
C VAL A 487 -3.35 13.74 28.06
N GLY A 488 -3.24 14.79 27.25
CA GLY A 488 -4.00 16.04 27.41
C GLY A 488 -3.34 17.04 28.38
N MET A 489 -2.15 16.75 28.90
CA MET A 489 -1.39 17.62 29.81
C MET A 489 -0.57 18.68 29.04
N VAL A 490 -1.27 19.48 28.24
CA VAL A 490 -0.63 20.42 27.29
C VAL A 490 0.17 21.54 28.00
N ASP A 491 -0.23 21.96 29.20
CA ASP A 491 0.52 22.96 29.97
C ASP A 491 1.89 22.44 30.42
N GLN A 492 1.97 21.15 30.77
CA GLN A 492 3.26 20.51 31.06
C GLN A 492 4.11 20.40 29.79
N ALA A 493 3.50 20.10 28.64
CA ALA A 493 4.19 20.11 27.35
C ALA A 493 4.79 21.50 27.02
N LYS A 494 4.05 22.60 27.28
CA LYS A 494 4.55 23.99 27.12
C LYS A 494 5.73 24.28 28.06
N LYS A 495 5.64 23.88 29.34
CA LYS A 495 6.74 24.01 30.31
C LYS A 495 7.98 23.23 29.87
N LEU A 496 7.80 22.02 29.35
CA LEU A 496 8.90 21.19 28.84
C LEU A 496 9.61 21.85 27.65
N LEU A 497 8.85 22.47 26.74
CA LEU A 497 9.44 23.21 25.61
C LEU A 497 10.29 24.40 26.10
N GLN A 498 9.88 25.09 27.17
CA GLN A 498 10.69 26.14 27.82
C GLN A 498 11.94 25.57 28.52
N GLN A 499 11.83 24.42 29.19
CA GLN A 499 12.97 23.74 29.79
C GLN A 499 13.99 23.32 28.74
N MET A 500 13.53 22.86 27.56
CA MET A 500 14.38 22.50 26.43
C MET A 500 15.33 23.65 26.07
N TYR A 501 14.80 24.88 25.97
CA TYR A 501 15.61 26.08 25.77
C TYR A 501 16.62 26.34 26.90
N LYS A 502 16.21 26.18 28.16
CA LYS A 502 17.09 26.38 29.33
C LYS A 502 18.24 25.37 29.37
N HIS A 503 18.00 24.14 28.93
CA HIS A 503 19.01 23.09 28.81
C HIS A 503 19.84 23.18 27.52
N GLY A 504 19.74 24.29 26.77
CA GLY A 504 20.53 24.51 25.55
C GLY A 504 20.06 23.71 24.33
N CYS A 505 18.94 23.01 24.42
CA CYS A 505 18.35 22.25 23.32
C CYS A 505 17.31 23.11 22.59
N LYS A 506 17.54 23.43 21.31
CA LYS A 506 16.60 24.24 20.53
C LYS A 506 15.47 23.36 19.98
N PRO A 507 14.19 23.62 20.31
CA PRO A 507 13.06 22.94 19.68
C PRO A 507 13.09 23.11 18.17
N ASN A 508 12.77 22.04 17.45
CA ASN A 508 12.69 22.06 15.99
C ASN A 508 11.22 22.13 15.53
N CYS A 509 11.01 22.17 14.21
CA CYS A 509 9.66 22.17 13.64
C CYS A 509 8.82 20.99 14.13
N VAL A 510 9.41 19.79 14.28
CA VAL A 510 8.70 18.59 14.76
C VAL A 510 8.22 18.76 16.20
N SER A 511 9.03 19.32 17.09
CA SER A 511 8.65 19.62 18.48
C SER A 511 7.45 20.56 18.55
N TYR A 512 7.46 21.64 17.75
CA TYR A 512 6.33 22.56 17.66
C TYR A 512 5.10 21.92 17.03
N THR A 513 5.23 21.18 15.92
CA THR A 513 4.10 20.48 15.30
C THR A 513 3.45 19.48 16.26
N ALA A 514 4.24 18.78 17.09
CA ALA A 514 3.71 17.88 18.11
C ALA A 514 2.89 18.64 19.18
N LEU A 515 3.37 19.80 19.64
CA LEU A 515 2.64 20.65 20.58
C LEU A 515 1.31 21.15 19.98
N LEU A 516 1.37 21.64 18.73
CA LEU A 516 0.20 22.11 18.00
C LEU A 516 -0.83 21.00 17.81
N ASN A 517 -0.39 19.78 17.50
CA ASN A 517 -1.26 18.61 17.41
C ASN A 517 -1.93 18.30 18.76
N GLY A 518 -1.20 18.40 19.87
CA GLY A 518 -1.76 18.27 21.22
C GLY A 518 -2.83 19.31 21.52
N LEU A 519 -2.55 20.58 21.24
CA LEU A 519 -3.52 21.68 21.38
C LEU A 519 -4.79 21.45 20.55
N CYS A 520 -4.63 21.05 19.29
CA CYS A 520 -5.74 20.73 18.40
C CYS A 520 -6.56 19.51 18.88
N GLN A 521 -5.92 18.51 19.48
CA GLN A 521 -6.63 17.37 20.09
C GLN A 521 -7.41 17.76 21.34
N GLY A 522 -6.89 18.71 22.12
CA GLY A 522 -7.55 19.30 23.28
C GLY A 522 -8.65 20.32 22.97
N GLY A 523 -8.95 20.59 21.69
CA GLY A 523 -9.98 21.57 21.29
C GLY A 523 -9.54 23.03 21.33
N ASN A 524 -8.22 23.28 21.45
CA ASN A 524 -7.62 24.62 21.52
C ASN A 524 -6.91 24.99 20.19
N SER A 525 -7.52 24.70 19.03
CA SER A 525 -6.91 25.00 17.71
C SER A 525 -6.70 26.49 17.45
N SER A 526 -7.49 27.35 18.08
CA SER A 526 -7.30 28.81 18.03
C SER A 526 -5.96 29.23 18.65
N GLU A 527 -5.61 28.67 19.82
CA GLU A 527 -4.31 28.91 20.45
C GLU A 527 -3.16 28.31 19.60
N ALA A 528 -3.38 27.12 19.03
CA ALA A 528 -2.42 26.51 18.11
C ALA A 528 -2.13 27.42 16.90
N ARG A 529 -3.17 28.06 16.36
CA ARG A 529 -3.06 29.01 15.26
C ARG A 529 -2.28 30.26 15.65
N GLU A 530 -2.53 30.84 16.82
CA GLU A 530 -1.76 31.98 17.34
C GLU A 530 -0.28 31.63 17.49
N MET A 531 0.03 30.46 18.05
CA MET A 531 1.40 29.98 18.20
C MET A 531 2.11 29.76 16.86
N MET A 532 1.39 29.27 15.83
CA MET A 532 1.94 29.18 14.48
C MET A 532 2.20 30.56 13.87
N ASN A 533 1.34 31.55 14.12
CA ASN A 533 1.53 32.92 13.62
C ASN A 533 2.70 33.62 14.30
N MET A 534 2.97 33.31 15.58
CA MET A 534 4.14 33.79 16.32
C MET A 534 5.47 33.10 15.91
N SER A 535 5.48 32.32 14.82
CA SER A 535 6.68 31.61 14.35
C SER A 535 7.77 32.52 13.74
N GLU A 536 7.50 33.81 13.52
CA GLU A 536 8.41 34.74 12.83
C GLU A 536 9.81 34.78 13.47
N GLY A 537 10.77 34.12 12.81
CA GLY A 537 12.20 34.12 13.16
C GLY A 537 12.70 32.94 14.00
N TRP A 538 11.82 32.14 14.62
CA TRP A 538 12.21 31.08 15.55
C TRP A 538 12.06 29.67 14.97
N TRP A 539 11.07 29.45 14.10
CA TRP A 539 10.87 28.21 13.35
C TRP A 539 9.99 28.46 12.13
N THR A 540 9.95 27.52 11.17
CA THR A 540 9.14 27.67 9.95
C THR A 540 8.10 26.56 9.84
N PRO A 541 6.80 26.88 9.84
CA PRO A 541 5.74 25.92 9.58
C PRO A 541 5.94 25.22 8.23
N ASN A 542 5.82 23.89 8.22
CA ASN A 542 5.85 23.07 7.01
C ASN A 542 4.43 22.63 6.61
N SER A 543 4.30 21.93 5.48
CA SER A 543 3.03 21.37 5.00
C SER A 543 2.29 20.57 6.09
N VAL A 544 3.00 19.74 6.86
CA VAL A 544 2.42 18.93 7.95
C VAL A 544 1.84 19.81 9.06
N THR A 545 2.49 20.92 9.40
CA THR A 545 2.01 21.87 10.43
C THR A 545 0.67 22.48 10.02
N TYR A 546 0.54 22.91 8.75
CA TYR A 546 -0.73 23.40 8.21
C TYR A 546 -1.81 22.33 8.24
N SER A 547 -1.50 21.10 7.83
CA SER A 547 -2.44 19.98 7.89
C SER A 547 -2.91 19.66 9.32
N VAL A 548 -2.03 19.73 10.33
CA VAL A 548 -2.40 19.49 11.73
C VAL A 548 -3.44 20.50 12.21
N ILE A 549 -3.20 21.80 11.98
CA ILE A 549 -4.11 22.87 12.38
C ILE A 549 -5.43 22.79 11.59
N LEU A 550 -5.34 22.46 10.30
CA LEU A 550 -6.52 22.21 9.44
C LEU A 550 -7.41 21.11 10.04
N HIS A 551 -6.82 19.96 10.40
CA HIS A 551 -7.57 18.85 11.01
C HIS A 551 -8.09 19.19 12.40
N GLY A 552 -7.37 20.02 13.17
CA GLY A 552 -7.81 20.56 14.45
C GLY A 552 -9.10 21.37 14.32
N PHE A 553 -9.08 22.44 13.53
CA PHE A 553 -10.26 23.28 13.30
C PHE A 553 -11.45 22.51 12.72
N ARG A 554 -11.17 21.55 11.81
CA ARG A 554 -12.18 20.66 11.26
C ARG A 554 -12.87 19.82 12.35
N ARG A 555 -12.11 19.24 13.29
CA ARG A 555 -12.65 18.44 14.41
C ARG A 555 -13.47 19.28 15.38
N GLU A 556 -13.07 20.53 15.60
CA GLU A 556 -13.82 21.51 16.41
C GLU A 556 -15.07 22.06 15.71
N GLY A 557 -15.26 21.79 14.42
CA GLY A 557 -16.37 22.33 13.63
C GLY A 557 -16.19 23.80 13.19
N LYS A 558 -15.03 24.40 13.45
CA LYS A 558 -14.62 25.75 13.03
C LYS A 558 -14.18 25.75 11.55
N LEU A 559 -15.15 25.50 10.66
CA LEU A 559 -14.87 25.23 9.25
C LEU A 559 -14.43 26.47 8.44
N CYS A 560 -14.78 27.69 8.87
CA CYS A 560 -14.34 28.91 8.19
C CYS A 560 -12.82 29.08 8.35
N GLU A 561 -12.35 28.98 9.59
CA GLU A 561 -10.96 29.08 9.97
C GLU A 561 -10.15 27.97 9.30
N ALA A 562 -10.70 26.76 9.22
CA ALA A 562 -10.11 25.66 8.47
C ALA A 562 -9.93 25.99 6.96
N CYS A 563 -10.91 26.65 6.33
CA CYS A 563 -10.77 27.13 4.95
C CYS A 563 -9.68 28.21 4.82
N ASP A 564 -9.60 29.15 5.76
CA ASP A 564 -8.57 30.19 5.77
C ASP A 564 -7.15 29.58 5.85
N ILE A 565 -6.98 28.51 6.64
CA ILE A 565 -5.73 27.75 6.74
C ILE A 565 -5.36 27.12 5.39
N VAL A 566 -6.33 26.51 4.68
CA VAL A 566 -6.09 25.95 3.34
C VAL A 566 -5.63 27.03 2.38
N MET A 567 -6.29 28.20 2.40
CA MET A 567 -5.95 29.30 1.51
C MET A 567 -4.57 29.90 1.81
N GLU A 568 -4.19 30.00 3.10
CA GLU A 568 -2.85 30.41 3.48
C GLU A 568 -1.79 29.37 3.08
N MET A 569 -2.09 28.08 3.29
CA MET A 569 -1.21 26.97 2.91
C MET A 569 -0.85 27.06 1.43
N ILE A 570 -1.87 27.25 0.58
CA ILE A 570 -1.72 27.45 -0.87
C ILE A 570 -0.96 28.74 -1.18
N GLY A 571 -1.27 29.84 -0.49
CA GLY A 571 -0.60 31.13 -0.66
C GLY A 571 0.91 31.10 -0.38
N LYS A 572 1.34 30.25 0.57
CA LYS A 572 2.75 30.02 0.92
C LYS A 572 3.45 28.97 0.04
N GLY A 573 2.73 28.36 -0.91
CA GLY A 573 3.27 27.38 -1.86
C GLY A 573 3.21 25.93 -1.40
N PHE A 574 2.51 25.63 -0.31
CA PHE A 574 2.23 24.27 0.12
C PHE A 574 0.88 23.81 -0.45
N TYR A 575 0.83 22.62 -1.02
CA TYR A 575 -0.42 22.09 -1.60
C TYR A 575 -1.08 21.11 -0.63
N PRO A 576 -2.35 21.31 -0.25
CA PRO A 576 -3.12 20.34 0.53
C PRO A 576 -3.19 19.00 -0.20
N SER A 577 -3.18 17.90 0.56
CA SER A 577 -3.37 16.59 -0.05
C SER A 577 -4.80 16.45 -0.61
N PRO A 578 -5.04 15.61 -1.63
CA PRO A 578 -6.39 15.36 -2.14
C PRO A 578 -7.35 14.84 -1.05
N VAL A 579 -6.80 14.13 -0.06
CA VAL A 579 -7.52 13.63 1.11
C VAL A 579 -7.96 14.78 2.03
N ASP A 580 -7.07 15.74 2.31
CA ASP A 580 -7.39 16.92 3.13
C ASP A 580 -8.51 17.75 2.48
N ILE A 581 -8.42 17.99 1.16
CA ILE A 581 -9.46 18.68 0.40
C ILE A 581 -10.80 17.93 0.49
N ASN A 582 -10.79 16.60 0.31
CA ASN A 582 -12.00 15.80 0.39
C ASN A 582 -12.63 15.82 1.80
N LEU A 583 -11.81 15.73 2.84
CA LEU A 583 -12.28 15.79 4.22
C LEU A 583 -12.89 17.15 4.56
N MET A 584 -12.31 18.24 4.05
CA MET A 584 -12.87 19.58 4.18
C MET A 584 -14.22 19.72 3.46
N ILE A 585 -14.29 19.31 2.19
CA ILE A 585 -15.53 19.29 1.40
C ILE A 585 -16.62 18.50 2.13
N GLN A 586 -16.32 17.27 2.56
CA GLN A 586 -17.30 16.43 3.27
C GLN A 586 -17.80 17.08 4.56
N SER A 587 -16.93 17.79 5.28
CA SER A 587 -17.30 18.44 6.54
C SER A 587 -18.18 19.67 6.29
N LEU A 588 -17.84 20.48 5.27
CA LEU A 588 -18.67 21.61 4.84
C LEU A 588 -20.04 21.14 4.33
N CYS A 589 -20.09 20.06 3.56
CA CYS A 589 -21.34 19.47 3.07
C CYS A 589 -22.22 18.97 4.22
N ARG A 590 -21.66 18.29 5.24
CA ARG A 590 -22.43 17.82 6.42
C ARG A 590 -23.07 18.95 7.22
N VAL A 591 -22.40 20.11 7.30
CA VAL A 591 -22.92 21.30 8.00
C VAL A 591 -23.90 22.10 7.11
N GLY A 592 -24.10 21.70 5.85
CA GLY A 592 -24.99 22.38 4.91
C GLY A 592 -24.34 23.53 4.13
N ARG A 593 -23.04 23.80 4.32
CA ARG A 593 -22.31 24.90 3.66
C ARG A 593 -21.73 24.47 2.29
N THR A 594 -22.57 23.92 1.42
CA THR A 594 -22.16 23.36 0.12
C THR A 594 -21.57 24.38 -0.84
N GLU A 595 -22.04 25.62 -0.84
CA GLU A 595 -21.46 26.70 -1.65
C GLU A 595 -20.02 27.03 -1.27
N GLN A 596 -19.69 27.00 0.02
CA GLN A 596 -18.32 27.17 0.47
C GLN A 596 -17.45 25.98 0.06
N ALA A 597 -18.00 24.76 0.09
CA ALA A 597 -17.30 23.56 -0.39
C ALA A 597 -16.97 23.65 -1.89
N ARG A 598 -17.90 24.17 -2.71
CA ARG A 598 -17.68 24.43 -4.14
C ARG A 598 -16.57 25.45 -4.35
N LYS A 599 -16.66 26.61 -3.70
CA LYS A 599 -15.65 27.68 -3.81
C LYS A 599 -14.26 27.19 -3.44
N LEU A 600 -14.14 26.47 -2.32
CA LEU A 600 -12.86 25.89 -1.87
C LEU A 600 -12.26 24.95 -2.93
N MET A 601 -13.08 24.07 -3.52
CA MET A 601 -12.63 23.15 -4.57
C MET A 601 -12.17 23.91 -5.83
N GLU A 602 -12.92 24.92 -6.27
CA GLU A 602 -12.57 25.75 -7.42
C GLU A 602 -11.28 26.55 -7.19
N GLU A 603 -11.07 27.09 -6.00
CA GLU A 603 -9.86 27.81 -5.63
C GLU A 603 -8.65 26.87 -5.59
N CYS A 604 -8.80 25.68 -5.01
CA CYS A 604 -7.77 24.63 -5.04
C CYS A 604 -7.39 24.28 -6.48
N LEU A 605 -8.37 24.15 -7.37
CA LEU A 605 -8.15 23.84 -8.79
C LEU A 605 -7.42 24.99 -9.52
N LYS A 606 -7.86 26.24 -9.35
CA LYS A 606 -7.24 27.43 -9.97
C LYS A 606 -5.79 27.60 -9.55
N LYS A 607 -5.45 27.19 -8.33
CA LYS A 607 -4.10 27.29 -7.77
C LYS A 607 -3.22 26.07 -8.08
N GLY A 608 -3.73 25.08 -8.81
CA GLY A 608 -2.95 23.92 -9.27
C GLY A 608 -2.91 22.73 -8.29
N CYS A 609 -3.79 22.68 -7.29
CA CYS A 609 -3.88 21.52 -6.40
C CYS A 609 -4.43 20.29 -7.14
N ALA A 610 -4.03 19.09 -6.70
CA ALA A 610 -4.47 17.83 -7.30
C ALA A 610 -5.92 17.47 -6.89
N VAL A 611 -6.90 18.09 -7.55
CA VAL A 611 -8.33 17.77 -7.39
C VAL A 611 -8.66 16.51 -8.20
N ASN A 612 -9.23 15.50 -7.53
CA ASN A 612 -9.58 14.20 -8.11
C ASN A 612 -11.10 14.05 -8.33
N VAL A 613 -11.51 12.96 -8.96
CA VAL A 613 -12.93 12.62 -9.22
C VAL A 613 -13.74 12.50 -7.93
N VAL A 614 -13.12 12.01 -6.85
CA VAL A 614 -13.77 11.84 -5.54
C VAL A 614 -14.11 13.21 -4.93
N ASN A 615 -13.27 14.23 -5.10
CA ASN A 615 -13.57 15.59 -4.63
C ASN A 615 -14.82 16.16 -5.30
N TYR A 616 -14.94 16.07 -6.63
CA TYR A 616 -16.14 16.46 -7.37
C TYR A 616 -17.38 15.67 -6.92
N THR A 617 -17.23 14.35 -6.78
CA THR A 617 -18.31 13.46 -6.33
C THR A 617 -18.80 13.84 -4.93
N SER A 618 -17.91 14.20 -4.02
CA SER A 618 -18.27 14.64 -2.67
C SER A 618 -19.02 15.97 -2.67
N VAL A 619 -18.63 16.95 -3.51
CA VAL A 619 -19.36 18.22 -3.66
C VAL A 619 -20.76 17.98 -4.25
N ILE A 620 -20.85 17.20 -5.33
CA ILE A 620 -22.11 16.83 -5.98
C ILE A 620 -23.03 16.13 -4.98
N HIS A 621 -22.51 15.13 -4.26
CA HIS A 621 -23.27 14.43 -3.22
C HIS A 621 -23.73 15.36 -2.10
N GLY A 622 -22.90 16.32 -1.68
CA GLY A 622 -23.29 17.34 -0.71
C GLY A 622 -24.46 18.20 -1.18
N PHE A 623 -24.40 18.73 -2.41
CA PHE A 623 -25.52 19.47 -3.00
C PHE A 623 -26.78 18.60 -3.14
N CYS A 624 -26.62 17.34 -3.51
CA CYS A 624 -27.69 16.36 -3.55
C CYS A 624 -28.33 16.13 -2.17
N GLN A 625 -27.56 16.16 -1.07
CA GLN A 625 -28.09 16.02 0.29
C GLN A 625 -28.88 17.25 0.75
N ASN A 626 -28.43 18.45 0.36
CA ASN A 626 -29.11 19.72 0.68
C ASN A 626 -30.28 20.05 -0.27
N ASP A 627 -30.69 19.11 -1.11
CA ASP A 627 -31.73 19.27 -2.13
C ASP A 627 -31.49 20.45 -3.10
N ASP A 628 -30.23 20.82 -3.38
CA ASP A 628 -29.89 21.78 -4.43
C ASP A 628 -29.36 21.07 -5.68
N LEU A 629 -30.29 20.59 -6.51
CA LEU A 629 -29.98 19.82 -7.72
C LEU A 629 -29.39 20.66 -8.85
N ASP A 630 -29.75 21.93 -8.96
CA ASP A 630 -29.36 22.73 -10.10
C ASP A 630 -27.86 23.09 -9.98
N SER A 631 -27.39 23.37 -8.75
CA SER A 631 -25.96 23.48 -8.44
C SER A 631 -25.23 22.15 -8.58
N ALA A 632 -25.84 21.03 -8.16
CA ALA A 632 -25.24 19.70 -8.31
C ALA A 632 -24.99 19.34 -9.79
N LEU A 633 -25.94 19.64 -10.67
CA LEU A 633 -25.81 19.42 -12.12
C LEU A 633 -24.78 20.36 -12.74
N SER A 634 -24.71 21.62 -12.29
CA SER A 634 -23.65 22.54 -12.72
C SER A 634 -22.25 22.00 -12.39
N VAL A 635 -22.03 21.49 -11.17
CA VAL A 635 -20.74 20.90 -10.78
C VAL A 635 -20.45 19.60 -11.56
N PHE A 636 -21.50 18.84 -11.89
CA PHE A 636 -21.38 17.66 -12.74
C PHE A 636 -20.92 18.01 -14.17
N ASP A 637 -21.41 19.12 -14.72
CA ASP A 637 -20.98 19.63 -16.03
C ASP A 637 -19.55 20.22 -15.95
N ASP A 638 -19.22 20.95 -14.87
CA ASP A 638 -17.87 21.47 -14.61
C ASP A 638 -16.83 20.34 -14.55
N MET A 639 -17.22 19.15 -14.08
CA MET A 639 -16.36 17.97 -14.06
C MET A 639 -15.87 17.61 -15.48
N TYR A 640 -16.76 17.69 -16.49
CA TYR A 640 -16.38 17.45 -17.88
C TYR A 640 -15.49 18.54 -18.46
N LEU A 641 -15.78 19.80 -18.15
CA LEU A 641 -14.98 20.94 -18.61
C LEU A 641 -13.53 20.85 -18.13
N ASN A 642 -13.31 20.25 -16.96
CA ASN A 642 -11.98 20.05 -16.37
C ASN A 642 -11.31 18.71 -16.78
N ASN A 643 -11.79 18.06 -17.85
CA ASN A 643 -11.29 16.76 -18.33
C ASN A 643 -11.28 15.66 -17.25
N LYS A 644 -12.23 15.71 -16.31
CA LYS A 644 -12.50 14.64 -15.35
C LYS A 644 -13.77 13.91 -15.78
N HIS A 645 -13.81 12.59 -15.59
CA HIS A 645 -14.96 11.78 -15.97
C HIS A 645 -15.66 11.23 -14.73
N PRO A 646 -16.99 11.41 -14.61
CA PRO A 646 -17.78 10.88 -13.51
C PRO A 646 -17.66 9.35 -13.43
N ASP A 647 -17.58 8.85 -12.21
CA ASP A 647 -17.60 7.42 -11.93
C ASP A 647 -19.04 6.93 -11.66
N ALA A 648 -19.21 5.62 -11.45
CA ALA A 648 -20.52 5.05 -11.17
C ALA A 648 -21.15 5.62 -9.88
N VAL A 649 -20.34 6.05 -8.90
CA VAL A 649 -20.81 6.63 -7.64
C VAL A 649 -21.34 8.04 -7.88
N THR A 650 -20.67 8.87 -8.70
CA THR A 650 -21.14 10.20 -9.09
C THR A 650 -22.51 10.12 -9.76
N PHE A 651 -22.67 9.22 -10.74
CA PHE A 651 -23.97 9.02 -11.40
C PHE A 651 -25.05 8.54 -10.44
N THR A 652 -24.71 7.63 -9.52
CA THR A 652 -25.66 7.11 -8.52
C THR A 652 -26.14 8.22 -7.59
N ALA A 653 -25.25 9.09 -7.10
CA ALA A 653 -25.61 10.22 -6.25
C ALA A 653 -26.58 11.19 -6.95
N VAL A 654 -26.32 11.53 -8.22
CA VAL A 654 -27.18 12.41 -9.01
C VAL A 654 -28.54 11.76 -9.31
N VAL A 655 -28.56 10.47 -9.67
CA VAL A 655 -29.80 9.72 -9.95
C VAL A 655 -30.67 9.62 -8.70
N ASP A 656 -30.08 9.33 -7.54
CA ASP A 656 -30.80 9.26 -6.27
C ASP A 656 -31.46 10.59 -5.91
N ALA A 657 -30.71 11.68 -6.07
CA ALA A 657 -31.20 13.01 -5.75
C ALA A 657 -32.29 13.50 -6.73
N LEU A 658 -32.13 13.22 -8.03
CA LEU A 658 -33.17 13.48 -9.04
C LEU A 658 -34.45 12.66 -8.76
N GLY A 659 -34.28 11.42 -8.31
CA GLY A 659 -35.37 10.55 -7.89
C GLY A 659 -36.16 11.10 -6.70
N ARG A 660 -35.47 11.57 -5.65
CA ARG A 660 -36.11 12.21 -4.48
C ARG A 660 -36.97 13.42 -4.86
N LYS A 661 -36.51 14.28 -5.78
CA LYS A 661 -37.29 15.42 -6.28
C LYS A 661 -38.37 15.07 -7.31
N GLY A 662 -38.48 13.82 -7.74
CA GLY A 662 -39.44 13.39 -8.76
C GLY A 662 -39.11 13.81 -10.21
N ARG A 663 -37.88 14.28 -10.48
CA ARG A 663 -37.42 14.59 -11.85
C ARG A 663 -36.98 13.31 -12.58
N ILE A 664 -37.90 12.34 -12.71
CA ILE A 664 -37.62 10.97 -13.19
C ILE A 664 -37.12 10.94 -14.64
N ASP A 665 -37.58 11.85 -15.51
CA ASP A 665 -37.13 11.90 -16.91
C ASP A 665 -35.64 12.23 -17.01
N LYS A 666 -35.17 13.22 -16.24
CA LYS A 666 -33.74 13.56 -16.13
C LYS A 666 -32.93 12.42 -15.50
N ALA A 667 -33.47 11.76 -14.47
CA ALA A 667 -32.82 10.58 -13.87
C ALA A 667 -32.63 9.45 -14.91
N THR A 668 -33.63 9.21 -15.76
CA THR A 668 -33.57 8.24 -16.85
C THR A 668 -32.52 8.60 -17.89
N GLU A 669 -32.39 9.89 -18.22
CA GLU A 669 -31.33 10.38 -19.10
C GLU A 669 -29.94 10.15 -18.52
N MET A 670 -29.75 10.43 -17.22
CA MET A 670 -28.48 10.20 -16.52
C MET A 670 -28.09 8.73 -16.49
N ILE A 671 -29.04 7.82 -16.27
CA ILE A 671 -28.79 6.36 -16.31
C ILE A 671 -28.38 5.93 -17.72
N LYS A 672 -29.04 6.44 -18.76
CA LYS A 672 -28.64 6.18 -20.15
C LYS A 672 -27.22 6.71 -20.41
N LYS A 673 -26.88 7.91 -19.96
CA LYS A 673 -25.53 8.49 -20.08
C LYS A 673 -24.47 7.63 -19.40
N MET A 674 -24.75 7.11 -18.21
CA MET A 674 -23.87 6.17 -17.49
C MET A 674 -23.61 4.90 -18.33
N LEU A 675 -24.67 4.33 -18.91
CA LEU A 675 -24.58 3.13 -19.74
C LEU A 675 -23.82 3.32 -21.06
N HIS A 676 -23.99 4.45 -21.74
CA HIS A 676 -23.26 4.72 -22.99
C HIS A 676 -21.75 4.82 -22.77
N ARG A 677 -21.32 5.15 -21.54
CA ARG A 677 -19.90 5.22 -21.16
C ARG A 677 -19.30 3.88 -20.74
N GLY A 678 -20.09 2.81 -20.73
CA GLY A 678 -19.63 1.49 -20.28
C GLY A 678 -19.48 1.35 -18.76
N LEU A 679 -19.97 2.32 -17.97
CA LEU A 679 -19.97 2.21 -16.51
C LEU A 679 -21.04 1.23 -16.05
N LEU A 680 -20.67 0.29 -15.18
CA LEU A 680 -21.58 -0.71 -14.63
C LEU A 680 -22.36 -0.12 -13.44
N PRO A 681 -23.69 -0.27 -13.38
CA PRO A 681 -24.50 0.19 -12.26
C PRO A 681 -24.16 -0.59 -10.98
N THR A 682 -23.99 0.11 -9.86
CA THR A 682 -23.77 -0.55 -8.56
C THR A 682 -25.09 -1.10 -7.99
N PRO A 683 -25.07 -2.05 -7.02
CA PRO A 683 -26.28 -2.49 -6.32
C PRO A 683 -27.07 -1.35 -5.68
N VAL A 684 -26.37 -0.30 -5.21
CA VAL A 684 -26.98 0.92 -4.65
C VAL A 684 -27.74 1.68 -5.74
N THR A 685 -27.21 1.73 -6.96
CA THR A 685 -27.88 2.31 -8.13
C THR A 685 -29.19 1.59 -8.44
N TYR A 686 -29.19 0.25 -8.47
CA TYR A 686 -30.43 -0.54 -8.66
C TYR A 686 -31.46 -0.25 -7.57
N ARG A 687 -31.05 -0.24 -6.30
CA ARG A 687 -31.95 0.05 -5.17
C ARG A 687 -32.56 1.44 -5.27
N SER A 688 -31.75 2.46 -5.60
CA SER A 688 -32.22 3.83 -5.74
C SER A 688 -33.21 4.00 -6.90
N ILE A 689 -32.90 3.43 -8.08
CA ILE A 689 -33.79 3.44 -9.25
C ILE A 689 -35.12 2.75 -8.92
N ILE A 690 -35.08 1.54 -8.35
CA ILE A 690 -36.30 0.80 -7.99
C ILE A 690 -37.12 1.60 -6.97
N HIS A 691 -36.48 2.15 -5.94
CA HIS A 691 -37.14 2.93 -4.90
C HIS A 691 -37.93 4.11 -5.48
N HIS A 692 -37.24 4.99 -6.21
CA HIS A 692 -37.81 6.27 -6.65
C HIS A 692 -38.82 6.09 -7.79
N PHE A 693 -38.57 5.19 -8.74
CA PHE A 693 -39.53 4.96 -9.83
C PHE A 693 -40.84 4.31 -9.32
N CYS A 694 -40.76 3.43 -8.31
CA CYS A 694 -41.95 2.86 -7.68
C CYS A 694 -42.73 3.92 -6.87
N GLN A 695 -42.03 4.81 -6.17
CA GLN A 695 -42.65 5.91 -5.41
C GLN A 695 -43.45 6.86 -6.31
N HIS A 696 -42.95 7.15 -7.52
CA HIS A 696 -43.56 8.09 -8.48
C HIS A 696 -44.48 7.43 -9.53
N LYS A 697 -44.81 6.13 -9.40
CA LYS A 697 -45.70 5.37 -10.30
C LYS A 697 -45.29 5.33 -11.78
N ARG A 698 -43.98 5.44 -12.08
CA ARG A 698 -43.44 5.38 -13.47
C ARG A 698 -42.88 4.00 -13.78
N ILE A 699 -43.70 2.95 -13.66
CA ILE A 699 -43.23 1.54 -13.76
C ILE A 699 -42.85 1.16 -15.19
N ASP A 700 -43.56 1.65 -16.20
CA ASP A 700 -43.22 1.34 -17.60
C ASP A 700 -41.82 1.84 -17.98
N ASP A 701 -41.41 2.99 -17.44
CA ASP A 701 -40.07 3.52 -17.65
C ASP A 701 -39.03 2.79 -16.81
N LEU A 702 -39.38 2.35 -15.60
CA LEU A 702 -38.54 1.46 -14.81
C LEU A 702 -38.25 0.16 -15.56
N LEU A 703 -39.25 -0.46 -16.19
CA LEU A 703 -39.06 -1.69 -16.96
C LEU A 703 -38.17 -1.46 -18.18
N LYS A 704 -38.37 -0.37 -18.93
CA LYS A 704 -37.50 0.00 -20.06
C LYS A 704 -36.04 0.21 -19.61
N VAL A 705 -35.83 0.78 -18.43
CA VAL A 705 -34.50 0.99 -17.85
C VAL A 705 -33.91 -0.34 -17.38
N MET A 706 -34.67 -1.19 -16.69
CA MET A 706 -34.23 -2.52 -16.22
C MET A 706 -33.86 -3.44 -17.39
N ASP A 707 -34.65 -3.45 -18.46
CA ASP A 707 -34.38 -4.27 -19.65
C ASP A 707 -33.06 -3.87 -20.34
N LYS A 708 -32.58 -2.63 -20.12
CA LYS A 708 -31.25 -2.17 -20.59
C LYS A 708 -30.11 -2.44 -19.59
N LEU A 709 -30.40 -2.57 -18.31
CA LEU A 709 -29.41 -2.74 -17.23
C LEU A 709 -29.03 -4.22 -17.00
N LEU A 710 -30.04 -5.10 -16.98
CA LEU A 710 -29.89 -6.52 -16.67
C LEU A 710 -28.96 -7.31 -17.62
N PRO A 711 -28.89 -7.01 -18.94
CA PRO A 711 -27.96 -7.71 -19.84
C PRO A 711 -26.49 -7.47 -19.52
N ARG A 712 -26.16 -6.38 -18.82
CA ARG A 712 -24.76 -5.98 -18.52
C ARG A 712 -24.29 -6.45 -17.15
N GLN A 713 -25.20 -6.58 -16.20
CA GLN A 713 -24.90 -7.13 -14.87
C GLN A 713 -26.13 -7.84 -14.32
N SER A 714 -26.02 -9.14 -14.10
CA SER A 714 -27.13 -9.96 -13.65
C SER A 714 -27.43 -9.71 -12.17
N PHE A 715 -28.42 -8.88 -11.86
CA PHE A 715 -28.98 -8.78 -10.51
C PHE A 715 -30.22 -9.69 -10.42
N LYS A 716 -30.01 -10.96 -10.07
CA LYS A 716 -31.07 -12.00 -10.05
C LYS A 716 -32.29 -11.61 -9.21
N THR A 717 -32.10 -10.78 -8.19
CA THR A 717 -33.13 -10.31 -7.26
C THR A 717 -33.76 -8.96 -7.64
N ALA A 718 -33.48 -8.40 -8.83
CA ALA A 718 -33.97 -7.09 -9.25
C ALA A 718 -35.50 -6.99 -9.24
N TYR A 719 -36.16 -7.93 -9.92
CA TYR A 719 -37.62 -7.93 -10.02
C TYR A 719 -38.29 -8.25 -8.68
N ASN A 720 -37.67 -9.08 -7.84
CA ASN A 720 -38.17 -9.38 -6.50
C ASN A 720 -38.17 -8.11 -5.63
N ALA A 721 -37.07 -7.34 -5.68
CA ALA A 721 -36.98 -6.05 -5.00
C ALA A 721 -37.98 -5.00 -5.53
N ILE A 722 -38.30 -5.02 -6.84
CA ILE A 722 -39.35 -4.16 -7.42
C ILE A 722 -40.71 -4.54 -6.83
N ILE A 723 -41.06 -5.83 -6.84
CA ILE A 723 -42.35 -6.31 -6.34
C ILE A 723 -42.52 -5.99 -4.86
N GLU A 724 -41.50 -6.28 -4.03
CA GLU A 724 -41.51 -5.93 -2.61
C GLU A 724 -41.72 -4.43 -2.39
N LYS A 725 -41.04 -3.59 -3.18
CA LYS A 725 -41.14 -2.14 -3.03
C LYS A 725 -42.48 -1.57 -3.51
N LEU A 726 -43.06 -2.12 -4.57
CA LEU A 726 -44.41 -1.78 -5.02
C LEU A 726 -45.46 -2.17 -3.99
N CYS A 727 -45.30 -3.33 -3.34
CA CYS A 727 -46.15 -3.72 -2.22
C CYS A 727 -46.06 -2.73 -1.06
N CYS A 728 -44.87 -2.24 -0.71
CA CYS A 728 -44.71 -1.22 0.33
C CYS A 728 -45.40 0.12 0.01
N PHE A 729 -45.47 0.50 -1.28
CA PHE A 729 -46.18 1.72 -1.72
C PHE A 729 -47.68 1.48 -2.01
N GLY A 730 -48.19 0.26 -1.84
CA GLY A 730 -49.60 -0.08 -2.05
C GLY A 730 -50.02 -0.33 -3.50
N HIS A 731 -49.07 -0.42 -4.44
CA HIS A 731 -49.32 -0.63 -5.88
C HIS A 731 -49.42 -2.12 -6.24
N LEU A 732 -50.47 -2.77 -5.73
CA LEU A 732 -50.60 -4.24 -5.76
C LEU A 732 -50.91 -4.83 -7.14
N ASP A 733 -51.68 -4.14 -7.99
CA ASP A 733 -52.05 -4.64 -9.32
C ASP A 733 -50.85 -4.68 -10.28
N GLU A 734 -49.98 -3.68 -10.20
CA GLU A 734 -48.76 -3.61 -11.01
C GLU A 734 -47.72 -4.62 -10.52
N ALA A 735 -47.60 -4.80 -9.20
CA ALA A 735 -46.79 -5.86 -8.61
C ALA A 735 -47.26 -7.26 -9.07
N TYR A 736 -48.58 -7.49 -9.13
CA TYR A 736 -49.14 -8.74 -9.65
C TYR A 736 -48.84 -8.97 -11.14
N LYS A 737 -48.80 -7.93 -11.97
CA LYS A 737 -48.39 -8.06 -13.39
C LYS A 737 -46.92 -8.49 -13.51
N LEU A 738 -46.04 -7.96 -12.66
CA LEU A 738 -44.60 -8.25 -12.68
C LEU A 738 -44.24 -9.65 -12.17
N LEU A 739 -45.11 -10.28 -11.39
CA LEU A 739 -44.93 -11.64 -10.87
C LEU A 739 -44.63 -12.66 -11.98
N GLY A 740 -45.18 -12.48 -13.18
CA GLY A 740 -44.93 -13.36 -14.33
C GLY A 740 -43.50 -13.34 -14.86
N ARG A 741 -42.73 -12.27 -14.61
CA ARG A 741 -41.30 -12.20 -14.96
C ARG A 741 -40.42 -12.87 -13.89
N VAL A 742 -40.83 -12.82 -12.63
CA VAL A 742 -40.14 -13.44 -11.47
C VAL A 742 -40.31 -14.95 -11.42
N LEU A 743 -41.53 -15.45 -11.60
CA LEU A 743 -41.84 -16.89 -11.49
C LEU A 743 -41.25 -17.76 -12.61
N LYS A 744 -40.38 -17.22 -13.47
CA LYS A 744 -39.59 -17.99 -14.45
C LYS A 744 -38.46 -18.78 -13.80
N THR A 745 -37.95 -18.34 -12.64
CA THR A 745 -36.77 -18.91 -11.99
C THR A 745 -37.07 -19.92 -10.87
N ALA A 746 -38.33 -20.02 -10.44
CA ALA A 746 -38.82 -20.97 -9.42
C ALA A 746 -37.89 -21.09 -8.18
N SER A 747 -37.38 -19.97 -7.68
CA SER A 747 -36.45 -19.94 -6.55
C SER A 747 -37.18 -19.75 -5.21
N LYS A 748 -36.51 -20.09 -4.10
CA LYS A 748 -37.04 -19.87 -2.73
C LYS A 748 -37.33 -18.38 -2.46
N ILE A 749 -36.52 -17.48 -3.02
CA ILE A 749 -36.72 -16.03 -2.91
C ILE A 749 -38.01 -15.60 -3.61
N ASP A 750 -38.37 -16.25 -4.72
CA ASP A 750 -39.60 -15.97 -5.47
C ASP A 750 -40.84 -16.36 -4.63
N ALA A 751 -40.75 -17.43 -3.84
CA ALA A 751 -41.80 -17.82 -2.89
C ALA A 751 -41.99 -16.78 -1.78
N ASP A 752 -40.89 -16.28 -1.19
CA ASP A 752 -40.93 -15.25 -0.15
C ASP A 752 -41.54 -13.94 -0.68
N THR A 753 -41.19 -13.52 -1.90
CA THR A 753 -41.80 -12.36 -2.55
C THR A 753 -43.31 -12.56 -2.80
N CYS A 754 -43.73 -13.76 -3.20
CA CYS A 754 -45.17 -14.08 -3.35
C CYS A 754 -45.91 -14.05 -2.01
N HIS A 755 -45.29 -14.55 -0.93
CA HIS A 755 -45.85 -14.47 0.42
C HIS A 755 -46.02 -13.01 0.87
N ILE A 756 -45.03 -12.14 0.66
CA ILE A 756 -45.11 -10.71 0.97
C ILE A 756 -46.26 -10.05 0.21
N LEU A 757 -46.42 -10.37 -1.06
CA LEU A 757 -47.47 -9.83 -1.91
C LEU A 757 -48.86 -10.30 -1.47
N MET A 758 -49.04 -11.60 -1.17
CA MET A 758 -50.28 -12.16 -0.59
C MET A 758 -50.65 -11.50 0.76
N ARG A 759 -49.67 -11.27 1.63
CA ARG A 759 -49.86 -10.62 2.94
C ARG A 759 -50.31 -9.16 2.78
N ASN A 760 -49.78 -8.43 1.79
CA ASN A 760 -50.19 -7.05 1.52
C ASN A 760 -51.57 -6.94 0.85
N PHE A 761 -51.95 -7.86 -0.04
CA PHE A 761 -53.31 -7.96 -0.57
C PHE A 761 -54.34 -8.22 0.54
N LEU A 762 -54.00 -9.04 1.55
CA LEU A 762 -54.84 -9.26 2.72
C LEU A 762 -54.98 -8.01 3.60
N LYS A 763 -53.90 -7.24 3.79
CA LYS A 763 -53.93 -6.00 4.57
C LYS A 763 -54.81 -4.92 3.94
N ASN A 764 -54.88 -4.86 2.62
CA ASN A 764 -55.73 -3.91 1.87
C ASN A 764 -57.16 -4.43 1.60
N ASP A 765 -57.64 -5.41 2.39
CA ASP A 765 -58.97 -6.04 2.27
C ASP A 765 -59.35 -6.60 0.88
N ASN A 766 -58.34 -6.99 0.08
CA ASN A 766 -58.53 -7.64 -1.22
C ASN A 766 -58.07 -9.12 -1.18
N PRO A 767 -58.84 -10.03 -0.57
CA PRO A 767 -58.48 -11.44 -0.44
C PRO A 767 -58.51 -12.19 -1.79
N VAL A 768 -59.26 -11.70 -2.79
CA VAL A 768 -59.27 -12.27 -4.15
C VAL A 768 -57.92 -12.06 -4.84
N GLY A 769 -57.26 -10.93 -4.60
CA GLY A 769 -55.89 -10.69 -5.06
C GLY A 769 -54.91 -11.72 -4.49
N SER A 770 -54.99 -12.01 -3.19
CA SER A 770 -54.17 -13.05 -2.54
C SER A 770 -54.45 -14.45 -3.07
N TYR A 771 -55.71 -14.80 -3.32
CA TYR A 771 -56.10 -16.07 -3.94
C TYR A 771 -55.49 -16.27 -5.34
N ARG A 772 -55.54 -15.22 -6.18
CA ARG A 772 -54.96 -15.26 -7.53
C ARG A 772 -53.44 -15.47 -7.52
N VAL A 773 -52.76 -14.91 -6.53
CA VAL A 773 -51.31 -15.07 -6.35
C VAL A 773 -50.97 -16.50 -5.94
N ALA A 774 -51.70 -17.06 -4.96
CA ALA A 774 -51.56 -18.46 -4.56
C ALA A 774 -51.78 -19.42 -5.73
N CYS A 775 -52.81 -19.17 -6.56
CA CYS A 775 -53.06 -19.96 -7.76
C CYS A 775 -51.88 -19.94 -8.75
N ARG A 776 -51.20 -18.79 -8.91
CA ARG A 776 -50.00 -18.69 -9.76
C ARG A 776 -48.79 -19.41 -9.16
N MET A 777 -48.65 -19.45 -7.85
CA MET A 777 -47.60 -20.22 -7.18
C MET A 777 -47.80 -21.73 -7.44
N PHE A 778 -49.02 -22.25 -7.21
CA PHE A 778 -49.34 -23.66 -7.46
C PHE A 778 -49.08 -24.06 -8.92
N ASN A 779 -49.51 -23.24 -9.90
CA ASN A 779 -49.30 -23.51 -11.32
C ASN A 779 -47.81 -23.58 -11.73
N ARG A 780 -46.88 -23.15 -10.88
CA ARG A 780 -45.43 -23.14 -11.12
C ARG A 780 -44.67 -24.04 -10.12
N ASN A 781 -45.37 -24.97 -9.46
CA ASN A 781 -44.83 -25.90 -8.46
C ASN A 781 -44.21 -25.23 -7.21
N LEU A 782 -44.61 -23.99 -6.89
CA LEU A 782 -44.27 -23.33 -5.63
C LEU A 782 -45.44 -23.47 -4.66
N VAL A 783 -45.18 -23.96 -3.45
CA VAL A 783 -46.21 -24.17 -2.42
C VAL A 783 -46.25 -22.97 -1.48
N PRO A 784 -47.39 -22.26 -1.35
CA PRO A 784 -47.54 -21.17 -0.38
C PRO A 784 -47.50 -21.67 1.08
N GLU A 785 -47.24 -20.77 2.04
CA GLU A 785 -47.36 -21.08 3.48
C GLU A 785 -48.81 -21.42 3.90
N LEU A 786 -48.99 -22.55 4.59
CA LEU A 786 -50.30 -23.03 5.08
C LEU A 786 -51.06 -21.96 5.90
N LYS A 787 -50.38 -21.31 6.85
CA LYS A 787 -50.97 -20.27 7.71
C LYS A 787 -51.51 -19.11 6.90
N LEU A 788 -50.79 -18.72 5.85
CA LEU A 788 -51.19 -17.62 4.97
C LEU A 788 -52.43 -18.01 4.15
N CYS A 789 -52.48 -19.24 3.63
CA CYS A 789 -53.65 -19.76 2.92
C CYS A 789 -54.90 -19.86 3.81
N GLU A 790 -54.73 -20.26 5.08
CA GLU A 790 -55.83 -20.28 6.07
C GLU A 790 -56.35 -18.87 6.40
N GLU A 791 -55.46 -17.87 6.48
CA GLU A 791 -55.88 -16.47 6.65
C GLU A 791 -56.63 -15.94 5.41
N VAL A 792 -56.17 -16.28 4.20
CA VAL A 792 -56.89 -15.94 2.95
C VAL A 792 -58.27 -16.59 2.92
N SER A 793 -58.39 -17.88 3.26
CA SER A 793 -59.67 -18.59 3.21
C SER A 793 -60.67 -18.02 4.22
N LYS A 794 -60.25 -17.76 5.46
CA LYS A 794 -61.10 -17.11 6.47
C LYS A 794 -61.62 -15.75 5.99
N LYS A 795 -60.75 -14.95 5.36
CA LYS A 795 -61.11 -13.60 4.88
C LYS A 795 -62.01 -13.65 3.64
N LEU A 796 -61.84 -14.62 2.74
CA LEU A 796 -62.76 -14.89 1.62
C LEU A 796 -64.15 -15.32 2.10
N ILE A 797 -64.22 -16.20 3.10
CA ILE A 797 -65.49 -16.63 3.73
C ILE A 797 -66.21 -15.43 4.34
N SER A 798 -65.48 -14.53 5.03
CA SER A 798 -66.06 -13.31 5.61
C SER A 798 -66.64 -12.34 4.58
N GLN A 799 -66.15 -12.39 3.32
CA GLN A 799 -66.65 -11.59 2.19
C GLN A 799 -67.65 -12.36 1.30
N GLN A 800 -68.23 -13.47 1.77
CA GLN A 800 -69.19 -14.33 1.07
C GLN A 800 -68.66 -15.00 -0.23
N LYS A 801 -67.34 -15.15 -0.38
CA LYS A 801 -66.72 -15.83 -1.54
C LYS A 801 -66.28 -17.26 -1.22
N LEU A 802 -67.26 -18.11 -0.93
CA LEU A 802 -67.05 -19.50 -0.49
C LEU A 802 -66.36 -20.37 -1.55
N GLU A 803 -66.75 -20.27 -2.82
CA GLU A 803 -66.14 -21.09 -3.89
C GLU A 803 -64.63 -20.87 -4.04
N GLU A 804 -64.16 -19.64 -3.91
CA GLU A 804 -62.74 -19.29 -4.05
C GLU A 804 -61.93 -19.80 -2.86
N ALA A 805 -62.54 -19.80 -1.66
CA ALA A 805 -61.93 -20.34 -0.45
C ALA A 805 -61.78 -21.88 -0.52
N ASP A 806 -62.81 -22.58 -0.98
CA ASP A 806 -62.80 -24.04 -1.10
C ASP A 806 -61.82 -24.50 -2.19
N LYS A 807 -61.82 -23.83 -3.35
CA LYS A 807 -60.85 -24.09 -4.44
C LYS A 807 -59.40 -23.88 -4.00
N LEU A 808 -59.12 -22.90 -3.13
CA LEU A 808 -57.78 -22.66 -2.59
C LEU A 808 -57.31 -23.82 -1.69
N MET A 809 -58.18 -24.26 -0.79
CA MET A 809 -57.86 -25.34 0.16
C MET A 809 -57.75 -26.70 -0.56
N LEU A 810 -58.61 -26.96 -1.56
CA LEU A 810 -58.52 -28.14 -2.42
C LEU A 810 -57.16 -28.21 -3.13
N ARG A 811 -56.72 -27.14 -3.79
CA ARG A 811 -55.41 -27.09 -4.46
C ARG A 811 -54.23 -27.32 -3.50
N PHE A 812 -54.34 -26.85 -2.26
CA PHE A 812 -53.32 -27.09 -1.23
C PHE A 812 -53.25 -28.58 -0.82
N VAL A 813 -54.40 -29.26 -0.75
CA VAL A 813 -54.51 -30.69 -0.44
C VAL A 813 -54.00 -31.55 -1.59
N GLU A 814 -54.30 -31.19 -2.83
CA GLU A 814 -53.84 -31.87 -4.06
C GLU A 814 -52.31 -31.88 -4.18
N HIS A 815 -51.63 -30.83 -3.73
CA HIS A 815 -50.17 -30.72 -3.76
C HIS A 815 -49.47 -31.36 -2.53
N GLY A 816 -50.22 -32.09 -1.69
CA GLY A 816 -49.65 -33.04 -0.72
C GLY A 816 -49.23 -32.50 0.66
N HIS A 817 -49.50 -31.23 1.00
CA HIS A 817 -48.92 -30.59 2.20
C HIS A 817 -49.88 -30.29 3.37
N ALA A 818 -51.11 -30.82 3.38
CA ALA A 818 -52.09 -30.54 4.43
C ALA A 818 -51.99 -31.48 5.66
N PRO A 819 -52.12 -30.96 6.91
CA PRO A 819 -52.27 -31.81 8.10
C PRO A 819 -53.58 -32.60 8.06
N PRO A 820 -53.64 -33.80 8.67
CA PRO A 820 -54.72 -34.77 8.49
C PRO A 820 -56.12 -34.26 8.85
N LYS A 821 -56.24 -33.20 9.66
CA LYS A 821 -57.53 -32.62 10.09
C LYS A 821 -58.29 -31.88 8.99
N SER A 822 -57.63 -31.32 7.97
CA SER A 822 -58.31 -30.60 6.88
C SER A 822 -58.71 -31.50 5.70
N ARG A 823 -58.12 -32.70 5.57
CA ARG A 823 -58.56 -33.70 4.59
C ARG A 823 -59.97 -34.23 4.88
N GLN A 824 -60.33 -34.37 6.15
CA GLN A 824 -61.67 -34.85 6.55
C GLN A 824 -62.77 -33.81 6.33
N ALA A 825 -62.49 -32.51 6.47
CA ALA A 825 -63.49 -31.47 6.29
C ALA A 825 -63.89 -31.26 4.81
N VAL A 826 -62.94 -31.38 3.87
CA VAL A 826 -63.20 -31.19 2.43
C VAL A 826 -63.90 -32.40 1.80
N LEU A 827 -63.61 -33.62 2.29
CA LEU A 827 -64.33 -34.83 1.85
C LEU A 827 -65.80 -34.86 2.34
N HIS A 828 -66.14 -34.09 3.37
CA HIS A 828 -67.52 -33.99 3.86
C HIS A 828 -68.36 -32.93 3.14
N SER A 829 -67.77 -31.95 2.44
CA SER A 829 -68.55 -30.94 1.68
C SER A 829 -68.88 -31.38 0.25
N SER A 830 -68.17 -32.35 -0.33
CA SER A 830 -68.47 -32.88 -1.68
C SER A 830 -69.60 -33.91 -1.74
N ASN A 831 -70.14 -34.35 -0.60
CA ASN A 831 -71.17 -35.38 -0.52
C ASN A 831 -72.56 -34.85 -0.13
N GLY A 832 -72.82 -33.55 -0.29
CA GLY A 832 -74.13 -32.96 0.04
C GLY A 832 -74.68 -32.07 -1.06
N SER A 833 -75.39 -32.66 -2.04
CA SER A 833 -76.48 -32.00 -2.78
C SER A 833 -77.29 -33.01 -3.60
N PRO A 834 -78.60 -32.81 -3.80
CA PRO A 834 -79.66 -32.51 -2.83
C PRO A 834 -80.19 -33.77 -2.10
#